data_AF-A0A329TVQ3-F1
#
_entry.id   AF-A0A329TVQ3-F1
#
_cell.length_a   1.000
_cell.length_b   1.000
_cell.length_c   1.000
_cell.angle_alpha   90.00
_cell.angle_beta   90.00
_cell.angle_gamma   90.00
#
_symmetry.space_group_name_H-M   'P 1'
#
loop_
_entity.id
_entity.type
_entity.pdbx_description
1 polymer ?
#
loop_
_entity_poly.entity_id
_entity_poly.type
_entity_poly.pdbx_seq_one_letter_code
_entity_poly.pdbx_strand_id
1 'polypeptide(L)'
;MTFSIADFFNRLTSSDTHSSVLPEDSLLKKNLLCVDSNAKRLHLVIPESFFNEYPGLEPNKTVESVLLTTHYKNTGGKGLRLDIAEKLSFESNKHYLSEGYSIIATLFSDTDRKNFTLGIFPDIKKSIDSFSSASRHDAYAFYRYLQYLSAYHYAEELLYWILLFCFFQEDIIRLYKAEFTLHPLSTTQYHHINNFLAATMRDRIFQFETSQCLEINDSLFWQLRDNLIASAKGHLYIAGPTLMDAFSMSSDHSIVNTLSKLLQSPSPLTDVSVFLIDPILFDKYECCNALRNTVNSTISTLEDHLYALFENAHVNLHIYFLPLLQIDHAVITDEFMAFRSTKLWTQDRGYKGGFFLYLSDIYTEKGLQAQSEYHAHKAYLDTVIQNCTKIYPASDINEKALSERDARGQHMHWRQRLRIRGCKHIFLYKLYENQLQNYVSSTWGGPELSGMFTSSSTILKYESLFDAQNLLNDHTQSVLLPYIKETNKLFNEAIRKHDSTGYSRIFPSLDLGYPNNIQRLAGGFATGMLITWKCGIDMVPIDATVNVCTSSVFKLSQFDPSLIQNSEKLYERLESYMRIASDEKGYSFSFTSGNHFLIIAKEENADNYYLVLHSSANELKNSYMGLYPVEGNWYSDRYKIQPGENGRYFRYLKDADASNFIAMAHNFERYNEQIHRWLALQINNQREFSSAESIIKHHYYMPTDSSIAIGSFAEPSGTIVPIFSRYKKPIYLFQIGDDNWKVNLGEKKGNVCVIPHGWGQKIDTVDSILIKGKNLVFTMNDGTLWEKEITSRNRIDCIDKEVRDFHDGNEFLKIGSRMVRGSIVKRLIPVFEYSKNTIRGKIS
;
A
#
# COMPACT_ATOMS: atom_id res chain seq x y z
N MET A 1 -9.65 -29.45 -12.77
CA MET A 1 -10.82 -28.61 -12.46
C MET A 1 -10.91 -28.50 -10.95
N THR A 2 -10.34 -27.44 -10.39
CA THR A 2 -10.38 -27.14 -8.96
C THR A 2 -11.53 -26.18 -8.71
N PHE A 3 -12.61 -26.70 -8.11
CA PHE A 3 -13.72 -25.86 -7.66
C PHE A 3 -13.28 -25.11 -6.40
N SER A 4 -13.19 -23.79 -6.48
CA SER A 4 -13.15 -22.94 -5.29
C SER A 4 -14.53 -22.99 -4.63
N ILE A 5 -14.60 -23.40 -3.37
CA ILE A 5 -15.82 -23.43 -2.56
C ILE A 5 -16.52 -22.05 -2.56
N ALA A 6 -15.76 -20.96 -2.66
CA ALA A 6 -16.29 -19.60 -2.74
C ALA A 6 -17.06 -19.30 -4.05
N ASP A 7 -16.69 -19.93 -5.17
CA ASP A 7 -17.34 -19.70 -6.48
C ASP A 7 -18.71 -20.40 -6.59
N PHE A 8 -18.95 -21.42 -5.77
CA PHE A 8 -20.26 -22.10 -5.66
C PHE A 8 -21.26 -21.26 -4.86
N PHE A 9 -20.81 -20.61 -3.78
CA PHE A 9 -21.67 -19.79 -2.91
C PHE A 9 -22.11 -18.48 -3.56
N ASN A 10 -21.28 -17.87 -4.42
CA ASN A 10 -21.65 -16.65 -5.16
C ASN A 10 -22.78 -16.88 -6.20
N ARG A 11 -23.07 -18.13 -6.57
CA ARG A 11 -24.16 -18.46 -7.51
C ARG A 11 -25.49 -18.80 -6.83
N LEU A 12 -25.51 -19.00 -5.51
CA LEU A 12 -26.71 -19.37 -4.73
C LEU A 12 -27.35 -18.18 -3.99
N THR A 13 -26.70 -17.01 -4.02
CA THR A 13 -27.15 -15.80 -3.30
C THR A 13 -28.14 -14.93 -4.09
N SER A 14 -28.48 -15.27 -5.34
CA SER A 14 -29.60 -14.63 -6.02
C SER A 14 -30.91 -15.23 -5.52
N SER A 15 -31.62 -14.46 -4.71
CA SER A 15 -32.97 -14.75 -4.21
C SER A 15 -33.92 -15.20 -5.32
N ASP A 16 -34.79 -16.14 -4.97
CA ASP A 16 -35.88 -16.72 -5.77
C ASP A 16 -35.49 -17.84 -6.73
N THR A 17 -35.62 -19.09 -6.26
CA THR A 17 -36.61 -20.08 -6.72
C THR A 17 -36.19 -21.50 -6.32
N HIS A 18 -37.02 -22.15 -5.51
CA HIS A 18 -37.02 -23.61 -5.43
C HIS A 18 -37.51 -24.18 -6.77
N SER A 19 -36.79 -25.16 -7.30
CA SER A 19 -37.26 -26.26 -8.18
C SER A 19 -36.72 -26.41 -9.61
N SER A 20 -35.73 -25.67 -10.12
CA SER A 20 -35.40 -25.73 -11.56
C SER A 20 -33.98 -26.15 -11.97
N VAL A 21 -33.08 -26.50 -11.05
CA VAL A 21 -31.66 -26.80 -11.41
C VAL A 21 -31.30 -28.27 -11.27
N LEU A 22 -32.13 -29.20 -11.78
CA LEU A 22 -31.71 -30.58 -12.01
C LEU A 22 -32.15 -31.02 -13.41
N PRO A 23 -31.23 -31.52 -14.27
CA PRO A 23 -31.57 -32.08 -15.57
C PRO A 23 -32.62 -33.21 -15.45
N GLU A 24 -33.54 -33.30 -16.41
CA GLU A 24 -34.67 -34.25 -16.40
C GLU A 24 -34.27 -35.73 -16.32
N ASP A 25 -33.00 -36.06 -16.59
CA ASP A 25 -32.47 -37.43 -16.58
C ASP A 25 -31.63 -37.80 -15.33
N SER A 26 -31.68 -37.03 -14.24
CA SER A 26 -30.96 -37.43 -13.02
C SER A 26 -31.66 -38.61 -12.30
N LEU A 27 -30.87 -39.64 -11.99
CA LEU A 27 -31.28 -40.82 -11.19
C LEU A 27 -31.93 -40.45 -9.84
N LEU A 28 -31.69 -39.23 -9.34
CA LEU A 28 -32.24 -38.72 -8.08
C LEU A 28 -33.76 -38.57 -8.09
N LYS A 29 -34.38 -38.18 -9.21
CA LYS A 29 -35.86 -38.03 -9.25
C LYS A 29 -36.57 -39.39 -9.26
N LYS A 30 -35.90 -40.46 -9.69
CA LYS A 30 -36.42 -41.84 -9.73
C LYS A 30 -36.30 -42.60 -8.41
N ASN A 31 -35.34 -42.24 -7.54
CA ASN A 31 -35.05 -42.99 -6.31
C ASN A 31 -35.57 -42.34 -5.00
N LEU A 32 -36.13 -41.14 -5.05
CA LEU A 32 -36.67 -40.41 -3.89
C LEU A 32 -38.01 -40.96 -3.35
N LEU A 33 -38.59 -41.99 -3.98
CA LEU A 33 -39.86 -42.61 -3.55
C LEU A 33 -39.68 -43.93 -2.75
N CYS A 34 -38.46 -44.40 -2.53
CA CYS A 34 -38.22 -45.70 -1.90
C CYS A 34 -37.04 -45.69 -0.90
N VAL A 35 -37.21 -45.09 0.29
CA VAL A 35 -36.38 -45.45 1.46
C VAL A 35 -37.27 -45.56 2.70
N ASP A 36 -37.30 -46.79 3.24
CA ASP A 36 -38.16 -47.27 4.31
C ASP A 36 -37.67 -46.85 5.70
N SER A 37 -38.62 -46.71 6.62
CA SER A 37 -38.57 -46.00 7.90
C SER A 37 -38.04 -46.82 9.09
N ASN A 38 -37.36 -47.96 8.89
CA ASN A 38 -37.17 -48.96 9.96
C ASN A 38 -35.77 -49.61 10.12
N ALA A 39 -34.65 -49.04 9.64
CA ALA A 39 -33.35 -49.72 9.75
C ALA A 39 -32.18 -48.90 10.34
N LYS A 40 -31.69 -49.39 11.50
CA LYS A 40 -30.33 -49.31 12.11
C LYS A 40 -29.93 -48.03 12.87
N ARG A 41 -29.95 -48.14 14.21
CA ARG A 41 -29.29 -47.21 15.16
C ARG A 41 -27.82 -47.63 15.35
N LEU A 42 -26.92 -46.64 15.43
CA LEU A 42 -25.48 -46.83 15.64
C LEU A 42 -25.15 -46.63 17.14
N HIS A 43 -24.41 -47.56 17.75
CA HIS A 43 -24.03 -47.52 19.17
C HIS A 43 -22.72 -46.75 19.38
N LEU A 44 -22.62 -45.99 20.48
CA LEU A 44 -21.37 -45.37 20.93
C LEU A 44 -20.38 -46.49 21.28
N VAL A 45 -19.25 -46.60 20.58
CA VAL A 45 -18.27 -47.68 20.81
C VAL A 45 -17.37 -47.32 21.99
N ILE A 46 -17.96 -47.30 23.18
CA ILE A 46 -17.22 -47.53 24.42
C ILE A 46 -17.40 -49.03 24.70
N PRO A 47 -16.31 -49.82 24.82
CA PRO A 47 -16.42 -51.25 25.02
C PRO A 47 -17.31 -51.57 26.22
N GLU A 48 -18.16 -52.59 26.10
CA GLU A 48 -19.10 -53.01 27.15
C GLU A 48 -18.38 -53.31 28.48
N SER A 49 -17.12 -53.74 28.37
CA SER A 49 -16.17 -53.91 29.46
C SER A 49 -15.90 -52.65 30.29
N PHE A 50 -16.02 -51.43 29.75
CA PHE A 50 -15.92 -50.17 30.52
C PHE A 50 -17.11 -49.99 31.46
N PHE A 51 -18.32 -50.23 30.97
CA PHE A 51 -19.53 -50.09 31.79
C PHE A 51 -19.64 -51.22 32.83
N ASN A 52 -19.11 -52.40 32.52
CA ASN A 52 -18.98 -53.50 33.48
C ASN A 52 -18.03 -53.15 34.64
N GLU A 53 -16.96 -52.37 34.41
CA GLU A 53 -16.07 -51.88 35.46
C GLU A 53 -16.65 -50.67 36.22
N TYR A 54 -17.52 -49.89 35.60
CA TYR A 54 -18.15 -48.71 36.20
C TYR A 54 -19.70 -48.81 36.14
N PRO A 55 -20.32 -49.75 36.88
CA PRO A 55 -21.75 -50.07 36.76
C PRO A 55 -22.69 -48.92 37.17
N GLY A 56 -22.17 -47.93 37.92
CA GLY A 56 -22.90 -46.69 38.24
C GLY A 56 -22.99 -45.68 37.09
N LEU A 57 -22.25 -45.91 36.00
CA LEU A 57 -22.21 -45.05 34.81
C LEU A 57 -23.03 -45.61 33.63
N GLU A 58 -23.77 -46.71 33.84
CA GLU A 58 -24.58 -47.33 32.79
C GLU A 58 -25.66 -46.35 32.25
N PRO A 59 -25.65 -46.03 30.96
CA PRO A 59 -26.69 -45.20 30.37
C PRO A 59 -27.97 -46.04 30.26
N ASN A 60 -29.00 -45.69 31.03
CA ASN A 60 -30.35 -46.20 30.78
C ASN A 60 -30.77 -45.81 29.35
N LYS A 61 -31.59 -46.60 28.64
CA LYS A 61 -31.92 -46.36 27.20
C LYS A 61 -32.39 -44.92 26.88
N THR A 62 -33.00 -44.25 27.84
CA THR A 62 -33.42 -42.84 27.75
C THR A 62 -32.24 -41.85 27.78
N VAL A 63 -31.15 -42.19 28.48
CA VAL A 63 -29.92 -41.40 28.63
C VAL A 63 -29.04 -41.47 27.38
N GLU A 64 -29.00 -42.60 26.66
CA GLU A 64 -28.34 -42.72 25.35
C GLU A 64 -28.91 -41.71 24.33
N SER A 65 -30.23 -41.51 24.34
CA SER A 65 -30.91 -40.51 23.51
C SER A 65 -30.57 -39.07 23.92
N VAL A 66 -30.45 -38.81 25.22
CA VAL A 66 -30.13 -37.49 25.78
C VAL A 66 -28.68 -37.12 25.47
N LEU A 67 -27.72 -38.05 25.57
CA LEU A 67 -26.30 -37.87 25.20
C LEU A 67 -26.12 -37.24 23.81
N LEU A 68 -26.96 -37.62 22.86
CA LEU A 68 -26.88 -37.24 21.46
C LEU A 68 -27.75 -36.03 21.09
N THR A 69 -28.71 -35.63 21.94
CA THR A 69 -29.63 -34.54 21.61
C THR A 69 -30.03 -33.72 22.84
N THR A 70 -29.85 -32.40 22.73
CA THR A 70 -30.59 -31.30 23.39
C THR A 70 -29.85 -30.41 24.42
N HIS A 71 -29.92 -29.11 24.11
CA HIS A 71 -30.02 -28.01 25.07
C HIS A 71 -31.38 -28.10 25.78
N TYR A 72 -31.47 -28.50 27.05
CA TYR A 72 -32.53 -28.05 27.98
C TYR A 72 -32.15 -28.32 29.45
N LYS A 73 -32.61 -27.43 30.33
CA LYS A 73 -32.42 -27.45 31.78
C LYS A 73 -33.25 -28.60 32.41
N ASN A 74 -32.68 -29.31 33.39
CA ASN A 74 -33.33 -30.24 34.35
C ASN A 74 -33.39 -31.76 34.04
N THR A 75 -32.37 -32.36 33.42
CA THR A 75 -32.19 -33.82 33.50
C THR A 75 -30.81 -34.16 34.03
N GLY A 76 -30.70 -35.11 34.98
CA GLY A 76 -29.45 -35.53 35.65
C GLY A 76 -28.32 -36.08 34.76
N GLY A 77 -28.45 -36.02 33.42
CA GLY A 77 -27.47 -36.51 32.45
C GLY A 77 -26.27 -35.59 32.17
N LYS A 78 -26.19 -34.39 32.79
CA LYS A 78 -24.98 -33.55 32.72
C LYS A 78 -23.85 -34.09 33.60
N GLY A 79 -24.17 -34.66 34.77
CA GLY A 79 -23.19 -35.32 35.65
C GLY A 79 -22.54 -36.52 34.96
N LEU A 80 -23.37 -37.43 34.44
CA LEU A 80 -22.92 -38.65 33.77
C LEU A 80 -21.97 -38.41 32.58
N ARG A 81 -22.13 -37.31 31.82
CA ARG A 81 -21.24 -36.97 30.69
C ARG A 81 -19.85 -36.55 31.14
N LEU A 82 -19.80 -35.68 32.13
CA LEU A 82 -18.55 -35.24 32.74
C LEU A 82 -17.86 -36.42 33.42
N ASP A 83 -18.61 -37.25 34.15
CA ASP A 83 -18.08 -38.41 34.84
C ASP A 83 -17.51 -39.46 33.86
N ILE A 84 -18.16 -39.71 32.72
CA ILE A 84 -17.64 -40.62 31.67
C ILE A 84 -16.41 -40.02 30.98
N ALA A 85 -16.42 -38.73 30.63
CA ALA A 85 -15.29 -38.06 29.99
C ALA A 85 -14.06 -38.01 30.93
N GLU A 86 -14.28 -37.70 32.21
CA GLU A 86 -13.27 -37.73 33.26
C GLU A 86 -12.74 -39.15 33.45
N LYS A 87 -13.63 -40.16 33.51
CA LYS A 87 -13.20 -41.56 33.66
C LYS A 87 -12.40 -42.10 32.49
N LEU A 88 -12.78 -41.77 31.25
CA LEU A 88 -12.04 -42.15 30.05
C LEU A 88 -10.71 -41.39 29.89
N SER A 89 -10.56 -40.25 30.56
CA SER A 89 -9.31 -39.49 30.56
C SER A 89 -8.23 -40.06 31.48
N PHE A 90 -8.55 -40.97 32.41
CA PHE A 90 -7.57 -41.61 33.28
C PHE A 90 -6.73 -42.68 32.57
N GLU A 91 -5.44 -42.71 32.89
CA GLU A 91 -4.42 -43.63 32.38
C GLU A 91 -4.85 -45.12 32.39
N SER A 92 -5.49 -45.56 33.48
CA SER A 92 -5.91 -46.95 33.69
C SER A 92 -7.01 -47.41 32.74
N ASN A 93 -7.72 -46.48 32.10
CA ASN A 93 -8.89 -46.75 31.27
C ASN A 93 -8.58 -46.54 29.77
N LYS A 94 -7.30 -46.33 29.41
CA LYS A 94 -6.85 -46.03 28.04
C LYS A 94 -7.07 -47.17 27.04
N HIS A 95 -7.10 -48.43 27.49
CA HIS A 95 -7.34 -49.58 26.61
C HIS A 95 -8.72 -49.52 25.94
N TYR A 96 -9.71 -48.92 26.60
CA TYR A 96 -11.05 -48.77 26.04
C TYR A 96 -11.11 -47.86 24.81
N LEU A 97 -10.29 -46.80 24.78
CA LEU A 97 -10.17 -45.89 23.63
C LEU A 97 -9.33 -46.50 22.51
N SER A 98 -8.26 -47.23 22.87
CA SER A 98 -7.40 -47.96 21.93
C SER A 98 -8.16 -49.09 21.21
N GLU A 99 -9.02 -49.82 21.92
CA GLU A 99 -9.87 -50.87 21.39
C GLU A 99 -10.91 -50.32 20.41
N GLY A 100 -11.57 -49.20 20.76
CA GLY A 100 -12.45 -48.48 19.84
C GLY A 100 -11.73 -47.97 18.60
N TYR A 101 -10.49 -47.51 18.73
CA TYR A 101 -9.67 -47.09 17.59
C TYR A 101 -9.20 -48.27 16.71
N SER A 102 -8.79 -49.41 17.26
CA SER A 102 -8.41 -50.58 16.44
C SER A 102 -9.58 -51.09 15.59
N ILE A 103 -10.80 -50.95 16.08
CA ILE A 103 -12.04 -51.26 15.34
C ILE A 103 -12.23 -50.26 14.19
N ILE A 104 -11.94 -48.98 14.39
CA ILE A 104 -12.02 -47.96 13.34
C ILE A 104 -10.87 -48.12 12.33
N ALA A 105 -9.63 -48.31 12.79
CA ALA A 105 -8.43 -48.42 11.95
C ALA A 105 -8.44 -49.63 10.99
N THR A 106 -9.20 -50.68 11.30
CA THR A 106 -9.40 -51.85 10.43
C THR A 106 -10.41 -51.62 9.31
N LEU A 107 -11.19 -50.53 9.37
CA LEU A 107 -12.28 -50.23 8.44
C LEU A 107 -11.89 -49.24 7.31
N PHE A 108 -10.69 -48.62 7.36
CA PHE A 108 -10.31 -47.52 6.44
C PHE A 108 -8.92 -47.60 5.83
N SER A 109 -8.73 -47.03 4.64
CA SER A 109 -7.46 -47.10 3.89
C SER A 109 -6.38 -46.18 4.48
N ASP A 110 -5.10 -46.49 4.25
CA ASP A 110 -3.97 -45.66 4.71
C ASP A 110 -3.96 -44.24 4.11
N THR A 111 -4.65 -44.04 2.98
CA THR A 111 -4.70 -42.74 2.28
C THR A 111 -5.74 -41.81 2.92
N ASP A 112 -6.87 -42.37 3.35
CA ASP A 112 -7.95 -41.64 4.06
C ASP A 112 -7.49 -41.24 5.47
N ARG A 113 -6.71 -42.12 6.14
CA ARG A 113 -6.08 -41.86 7.44
C ARG A 113 -5.01 -40.75 7.40
N LYS A 114 -4.32 -40.52 6.26
CA LYS A 114 -3.33 -39.44 6.09
C LYS A 114 -3.96 -38.05 5.93
N ASN A 115 -5.19 -37.97 5.42
CA ASN A 115 -5.91 -36.71 5.23
C ASN A 115 -6.64 -36.24 6.51
N PHE A 116 -6.86 -37.13 7.49
CA PHE A 116 -7.57 -36.87 8.74
C PHE A 116 -6.67 -37.08 9.98
N THR A 117 -5.61 -36.27 10.13
CA THR A 117 -4.70 -36.34 11.29
C THR A 117 -4.89 -35.16 12.25
N LEU A 118 -4.50 -35.28 13.53
CA LEU A 118 -4.63 -34.20 14.52
C LEU A 118 -3.81 -32.94 14.16
N GLY A 119 -2.88 -33.04 13.21
CA GLY A 119 -2.07 -31.92 12.70
C GLY A 119 -2.83 -30.79 11.97
N ILE A 120 -4.10 -30.96 11.58
CA ILE A 120 -4.94 -29.91 10.96
C ILE A 120 -5.79 -29.13 11.98
N PHE A 121 -5.60 -29.37 13.28
CA PHE A 121 -6.36 -28.75 14.36
C PHE A 121 -6.34 -27.20 14.37
N PRO A 122 -5.20 -26.51 14.15
CA PRO A 122 -5.17 -25.04 14.09
C PRO A 122 -6.14 -24.47 13.03
N ASP A 123 -6.24 -25.12 11.87
CA ASP A 123 -7.10 -24.71 10.76
C ASP A 123 -8.59 -24.92 11.07
N ILE A 124 -8.93 -26.03 11.74
CA ILE A 124 -10.29 -26.34 12.18
C ILE A 124 -10.75 -25.32 13.25
N LYS A 125 -9.91 -25.05 14.25
CA LYS A 125 -10.22 -24.12 15.34
C LYS A 125 -10.39 -22.67 14.85
N LYS A 126 -9.49 -22.20 13.97
CA LYS A 126 -9.58 -20.88 13.31
C LYS A 126 -10.87 -20.74 12.51
N SER A 127 -11.28 -21.79 11.81
CA SER A 127 -12.55 -21.82 11.08
C SER A 127 -13.72 -21.68 12.05
N ILE A 128 -13.75 -22.42 13.16
CA ILE A 128 -14.82 -22.38 14.17
C ILE A 128 -14.94 -21.00 14.86
N ASP A 129 -13.82 -20.38 15.24
CA ASP A 129 -13.84 -19.11 15.98
C ASP A 129 -14.29 -17.91 15.11
N SER A 130 -14.11 -17.99 13.79
CA SER A 130 -14.60 -16.98 12.82
C SER A 130 -16.14 -16.87 12.74
N PHE A 131 -16.87 -17.86 13.27
CA PHE A 131 -18.34 -17.88 13.34
C PHE A 131 -18.93 -17.21 14.59
N SER A 132 -18.09 -16.70 15.51
CA SER A 132 -18.53 -16.36 16.87
C SER A 132 -19.22 -15.00 17.07
N SER A 133 -19.61 -14.28 16.02
CA SER A 133 -20.27 -12.95 16.13
C SER A 133 -21.78 -12.92 15.83
N ALA A 134 -22.46 -14.02 15.54
CA ALA A 134 -23.92 -14.02 15.31
C ALA A 134 -24.65 -15.16 16.03
N SER A 135 -25.75 -14.81 16.70
CA SER A 135 -26.59 -15.73 17.47
C SER A 135 -27.38 -16.73 16.59
N ARG A 136 -27.16 -18.03 16.88
CA ARG A 136 -28.13 -19.14 16.93
C ARG A 136 -28.81 -19.72 15.66
N HIS A 137 -28.76 -19.13 14.47
CA HIS A 137 -29.52 -19.68 13.32
C HIS A 137 -28.69 -20.31 12.17
N ASP A 138 -27.35 -20.25 12.19
CA ASP A 138 -26.49 -20.82 11.12
C ASP A 138 -25.50 -21.91 11.57
N ALA A 139 -25.31 -22.11 12.88
CA ALA A 139 -24.97 -23.43 13.42
C ALA A 139 -26.00 -24.51 12.97
N TYR A 140 -27.20 -24.04 12.65
CA TYR A 140 -28.31 -24.81 12.11
C TYR A 140 -28.20 -25.07 10.58
N ALA A 141 -27.41 -24.29 9.83
CA ALA A 141 -27.04 -24.60 8.45
C ALA A 141 -25.85 -25.59 8.38
N PHE A 142 -24.92 -25.49 9.33
CA PHE A 142 -23.86 -26.49 9.51
C PHE A 142 -24.44 -27.89 9.87
N TYR A 143 -25.46 -27.91 10.73
CA TYR A 143 -26.35 -29.05 10.98
C TYR A 143 -27.02 -29.61 9.70
N ARG A 144 -27.40 -28.75 8.74
CA ARG A 144 -28.00 -29.16 7.46
C ARG A 144 -26.99 -29.72 6.45
N TYR A 145 -25.70 -29.45 6.64
CA TYR A 145 -24.64 -29.94 5.75
C TYR A 145 -23.97 -31.22 6.25
N LEU A 146 -23.95 -31.46 7.58
CA LEU A 146 -23.82 -32.83 8.12
C LEU A 146 -24.95 -33.74 7.57
N GLN A 147 -26.18 -33.22 7.45
CA GLN A 147 -27.32 -33.92 6.84
C GLN A 147 -27.12 -34.21 5.33
N TYR A 148 -26.39 -33.36 4.60
CA TYR A 148 -26.02 -33.60 3.21
C TYR A 148 -24.97 -34.70 3.07
N LEU A 149 -23.90 -34.68 3.89
CA LEU A 149 -22.79 -35.64 3.78
C LEU A 149 -23.20 -37.05 4.27
N SER A 150 -24.08 -37.15 5.27
CA SER A 150 -24.79 -38.40 5.56
C SER A 150 -25.59 -38.93 4.37
N ALA A 151 -26.22 -38.04 3.59
CA ALA A 151 -27.14 -38.41 2.51
C ALA A 151 -26.46 -38.84 1.21
N TYR A 152 -25.19 -38.47 0.99
CA TYR A 152 -24.37 -38.97 -0.12
C TYR A 152 -23.48 -40.18 0.26
N HIS A 153 -23.78 -40.83 1.40
CA HIS A 153 -23.15 -42.06 1.90
C HIS A 153 -21.63 -42.01 2.12
N TYR A 154 -21.23 -40.94 2.81
CA TYR A 154 -20.10 -40.94 3.75
C TYR A 154 -20.50 -41.64 5.06
N ALA A 155 -19.79 -42.70 5.49
CA ALA A 155 -20.07 -43.46 6.72
C ALA A 155 -18.82 -43.68 7.61
N GLU A 156 -17.98 -42.66 7.74
CA GLU A 156 -16.97 -42.55 8.82
C GLU A 156 -16.76 -41.09 9.17
N GLU A 157 -16.76 -40.22 8.16
CA GLU A 157 -16.87 -38.76 8.26
C GLU A 157 -18.21 -38.28 8.83
N LEU A 158 -19.11 -39.17 9.22
CA LEU A 158 -20.21 -38.84 10.13
C LEU A 158 -19.82 -39.12 11.60
N LEU A 159 -19.00 -40.15 11.86
CA LEU A 159 -18.61 -40.63 13.18
C LEU A 159 -17.55 -39.74 13.86
N TYR A 160 -16.55 -39.29 13.10
CA TYR A 160 -15.48 -38.39 13.57
C TYR A 160 -16.03 -36.99 13.90
N TRP A 161 -16.91 -36.48 13.03
CA TRP A 161 -17.55 -35.16 13.20
C TRP A 161 -18.49 -35.09 14.41
N ILE A 162 -18.95 -36.25 14.94
CA ILE A 162 -19.78 -36.39 16.15
C ILE A 162 -18.92 -36.59 17.42
N LEU A 163 -17.75 -37.24 17.36
CA LEU A 163 -16.79 -37.26 18.48
C LEU A 163 -16.21 -35.86 18.74
N LEU A 164 -15.96 -35.12 17.65
CA LEU A 164 -15.66 -33.69 17.57
C LEU A 164 -16.81 -32.76 18.00
N PHE A 165 -17.97 -33.27 18.41
CA PHE A 165 -18.98 -32.48 19.12
C PHE A 165 -19.01 -32.82 20.62
N CYS A 166 -18.73 -34.08 20.99
CA CYS A 166 -18.84 -34.61 22.35
C CYS A 166 -17.68 -34.25 23.30
N PHE A 167 -16.49 -33.88 22.81
CA PHE A 167 -15.43 -33.25 23.64
C PHE A 167 -15.64 -31.74 23.86
N PHE A 168 -16.45 -31.09 23.01
CA PHE A 168 -16.60 -29.63 23.00
C PHE A 168 -17.71 -29.13 23.94
N GLN A 169 -17.49 -29.21 25.25
CA GLN A 169 -17.70 -28.04 26.12
C GLN A 169 -16.70 -28.01 27.31
N GLU A 170 -16.08 -26.83 27.46
CA GLU A 170 -15.01 -26.36 28.37
C GLU A 170 -13.66 -27.12 28.45
N ASP A 171 -13.60 -28.45 28.49
CA ASP A 171 -12.36 -29.16 28.89
C ASP A 171 -11.52 -29.78 27.75
N ILE A 172 -11.63 -29.25 26.54
CA ILE A 172 -10.82 -29.72 25.40
C ILE A 172 -9.32 -29.53 25.64
N ILE A 173 -8.95 -28.42 26.27
CA ILE A 173 -7.57 -28.10 26.64
C ILE A 173 -7.00 -29.18 27.59
N ARG A 174 -7.82 -29.76 28.49
CA ARG A 174 -7.39 -30.84 29.39
C ARG A 174 -7.14 -32.16 28.66
N LEU A 175 -7.96 -32.50 27.67
CA LEU A 175 -7.75 -33.72 26.88
C LEU A 175 -6.43 -33.69 26.09
N TYR A 176 -6.01 -32.50 25.65
CA TYR A 176 -4.73 -32.29 24.97
C TYR A 176 -3.53 -32.21 25.93
N LYS A 177 -3.74 -31.75 27.17
CA LYS A 177 -2.72 -31.74 28.25
C LYS A 177 -2.48 -33.13 28.85
N ALA A 178 -3.47 -34.02 28.81
CA ALA A 178 -3.34 -35.40 29.30
C ALA A 178 -2.40 -36.21 28.39
N GLU A 179 -1.40 -36.87 28.99
CA GLU A 179 -0.36 -37.65 28.31
C GLU A 179 -0.94 -38.87 27.57
N PHE A 180 -1.55 -38.69 26.39
CA PHE A 180 -1.82 -39.82 25.49
C PHE A 180 -0.48 -40.35 24.96
N THR A 181 -0.19 -41.62 25.24
CA THR A 181 0.95 -42.35 24.67
C THR A 181 0.81 -42.49 23.15
N LEU A 182 1.96 -42.60 22.47
CA LEU A 182 2.13 -42.59 21.00
C LEU A 182 0.98 -43.23 20.22
N HIS A 183 0.17 -42.38 19.58
CA HIS A 183 -0.80 -42.81 18.59
C HIS A 183 -0.29 -42.45 17.17
N PRO A 184 -0.46 -43.30 16.13
CA PRO A 184 0.18 -43.15 14.82
C PRO A 184 -0.31 -41.97 13.95
N LEU A 185 -1.32 -41.23 14.41
CA LEU A 185 -1.96 -40.13 13.70
C LEU A 185 -1.38 -38.79 14.19
N SER A 186 -0.24 -38.41 13.59
CA SER A 186 0.53 -37.16 13.75
C SER A 186 0.47 -36.45 15.11
N THR A 187 1.55 -36.54 15.88
CA THR A 187 1.77 -35.72 17.09
C THR A 187 1.74 -34.24 16.74
N THR A 188 0.91 -33.46 17.45
CA THR A 188 0.95 -31.99 17.42
C THR A 188 2.33 -31.52 17.88
N GLN A 189 2.71 -30.30 17.50
CA GLN A 189 3.95 -29.73 18.01
C GLN A 189 3.89 -29.58 19.54
N TYR A 190 2.71 -29.29 20.11
CA TYR A 190 2.45 -29.30 21.55
C TYR A 190 2.95 -30.56 22.23
N HIS A 191 2.55 -31.74 21.75
CA HIS A 191 2.94 -32.99 22.37
C HIS A 191 4.47 -33.22 22.31
N HIS A 192 5.08 -32.92 21.17
CA HIS A 192 6.53 -33.05 20.99
C HIS A 192 7.31 -32.18 21.98
N ILE A 193 6.91 -30.91 22.10
CA ILE A 193 7.57 -29.94 22.97
C ILE A 193 7.29 -30.25 24.45
N ASN A 194 6.07 -30.63 24.80
CA ASN A 194 5.70 -31.00 26.17
C ASN A 194 6.53 -32.20 26.65
N ASN A 195 6.70 -33.23 25.81
CA ASN A 195 7.54 -34.39 26.15
C ASN A 195 9.01 -34.01 26.31
N PHE A 196 9.54 -33.14 25.43
CA PHE A 196 10.89 -32.61 25.55
C PHE A 196 11.08 -31.86 26.89
N LEU A 197 10.12 -31.01 27.26
CA LEU A 197 10.16 -30.27 28.51
C LEU A 197 10.02 -31.18 29.73
N ALA A 198 9.12 -32.17 29.69
CA ALA A 198 8.92 -33.15 30.77
C ALA A 198 10.14 -34.07 30.98
N ALA A 199 10.89 -34.37 29.92
CA ALA A 199 12.15 -35.12 30.01
C ALA A 199 13.29 -34.28 30.62
N THR A 200 13.24 -32.96 30.44
CA THR A 200 14.37 -32.07 30.78
C THR A 200 14.16 -31.31 32.10
N MET A 201 12.91 -30.98 32.43
CA MET A 201 12.50 -30.30 33.65
C MET A 201 11.92 -31.35 34.61
N ARG A 202 12.47 -31.45 35.83
CA ARG A 202 12.20 -32.58 36.76
C ARG A 202 10.76 -32.66 37.29
N ASP A 203 9.95 -31.62 37.12
CA ASP A 203 8.56 -31.56 37.59
C ASP A 203 7.58 -31.84 36.43
N ARG A 204 6.98 -33.04 36.46
CA ARG A 204 6.19 -33.63 35.37
C ARG A 204 4.75 -33.15 35.21
N ILE A 205 4.32 -32.09 35.88
CA ILE A 205 2.88 -31.85 36.04
C ILE A 205 2.51 -30.42 35.61
N PHE A 206 1.97 -30.32 34.39
CA PHE A 206 1.15 -29.22 33.85
C PHE A 206 1.78 -27.82 33.71
N GLN A 207 2.77 -27.66 32.81
CA GLN A 207 3.49 -26.40 32.62
C GLN A 207 2.65 -25.22 32.06
N PHE A 208 1.48 -25.48 31.47
CA PHE A 208 0.59 -24.46 30.87
C PHE A 208 -0.84 -24.51 31.43
N GLU A 209 -1.06 -25.04 32.63
CA GLU A 209 -2.42 -25.14 33.20
C GLU A 209 -3.04 -23.80 33.55
N THR A 210 -2.26 -22.92 34.15
CA THR A 210 -2.73 -21.64 34.70
C THR A 210 -2.12 -20.42 34.00
N SER A 211 -1.23 -20.65 33.03
CA SER A 211 -0.47 -19.60 32.33
C SER A 211 -0.25 -19.99 30.87
N GLN A 212 -0.28 -18.99 29.98
CA GLN A 212 0.15 -19.12 28.59
C GLN A 212 1.69 -19.06 28.44
N CYS A 213 2.39 -18.64 29.49
CA CYS A 213 3.82 -18.38 29.49
C CYS A 213 4.56 -19.31 30.46
N LEU A 214 5.68 -19.82 29.99
CA LEU A 214 6.65 -20.59 30.77
C LEU A 214 8.02 -19.92 30.68
N GLU A 215 8.63 -19.62 31.83
CA GLU A 215 10.02 -19.12 31.88
C GLU A 215 11.01 -20.28 31.69
N ILE A 216 11.97 -20.08 30.80
CA ILE A 216 12.98 -21.07 30.42
C ILE A 216 14.36 -20.55 30.83
N ASN A 217 15.26 -21.43 31.26
CA ASN A 217 16.64 -21.03 31.49
C ASN A 217 17.42 -20.90 30.16
N ASP A 218 18.48 -20.08 30.14
CA ASP A 218 19.27 -19.83 28.92
C ASP A 218 19.83 -21.13 28.31
N SER A 219 20.34 -22.05 29.14
CA SER A 219 20.96 -23.28 28.65
C SER A 219 19.98 -24.22 27.93
N LEU A 220 18.71 -24.25 28.34
CA LEU A 220 17.65 -25.05 27.72
C LEU A 220 17.01 -24.33 26.53
N PHE A 221 16.94 -23.00 26.55
CA PHE A 221 16.22 -22.21 25.56
C PHE A 221 16.69 -22.51 24.12
N TRP A 222 17.99 -22.63 23.89
CA TRP A 222 18.54 -22.89 22.56
C TRP A 222 18.14 -24.27 22.03
N GLN A 223 18.14 -25.29 22.90
CA GLN A 223 17.68 -26.63 22.53
C GLN A 223 16.18 -26.65 22.27
N LEU A 224 15.39 -25.96 23.10
CA LEU A 224 13.95 -25.81 22.92
C LEU A 224 13.64 -25.15 21.57
N ARG A 225 14.32 -24.05 21.25
CA ARG A 225 14.19 -23.33 19.97
C ARG A 225 14.49 -24.24 18.78
N ASP A 226 15.54 -25.06 18.86
CA ASP A 226 15.87 -26.00 17.79
C ASP A 226 14.82 -27.11 17.65
N ASN A 227 14.26 -27.61 18.76
CA ASN A 227 13.14 -28.57 18.71
C ASN A 227 11.87 -27.94 18.13
N LEU A 228 11.59 -26.67 18.42
CA LEU A 228 10.49 -25.93 17.81
C LEU A 228 10.65 -25.79 16.30
N ILE A 229 11.86 -25.49 15.82
CA ILE A 229 12.12 -25.45 14.38
C ILE A 229 11.97 -26.85 13.79
N ALA A 230 12.62 -27.86 14.36
CA ALA A 230 12.62 -29.23 13.84
C ALA A 230 11.22 -29.88 13.76
N SER A 231 10.28 -29.42 14.57
CA SER A 231 8.89 -29.91 14.60
C SER A 231 7.87 -28.99 13.93
N ALA A 232 8.32 -27.86 13.36
CA ALA A 232 7.44 -26.87 12.73
C ALA A 232 6.76 -27.43 11.47
N LYS A 233 5.53 -26.98 11.23
CA LYS A 233 4.71 -27.29 10.05
C LYS A 233 4.04 -26.01 9.56
N GLY A 234 3.73 -25.94 8.27
CA GLY A 234 3.09 -24.75 7.69
C GLY A 234 4.03 -23.54 7.68
N HIS A 235 3.68 -22.50 8.44
CA HIS A 235 4.40 -21.22 8.43
C HIS A 235 5.28 -21.03 9.67
N LEU A 236 6.58 -20.84 9.45
CA LEU A 236 7.56 -20.56 10.50
C LEU A 236 8.01 -19.09 10.46
N TYR A 237 7.94 -18.38 11.58
CA TYR A 237 8.46 -17.01 11.72
C TYR A 237 9.73 -17.01 12.56
N ILE A 238 10.76 -16.31 12.09
CA ILE A 238 12.03 -16.12 12.79
C ILE A 238 12.31 -14.62 12.81
N ALA A 239 12.19 -13.99 13.98
CA ALA A 239 12.35 -12.56 14.13
C ALA A 239 13.54 -12.23 15.03
N GLY A 240 14.33 -11.23 14.63
CA GLY A 240 15.25 -10.55 15.51
C GLY A 240 16.10 -9.51 14.80
N PRO A 241 16.78 -8.61 15.53
CA PRO A 241 17.47 -7.46 14.96
C PRO A 241 18.37 -7.80 13.79
N THR A 242 19.30 -8.74 14.01
CA THR A 242 20.34 -9.11 13.04
C THR A 242 20.33 -10.60 12.73
N LEU A 243 19.86 -11.42 13.67
CA LEU A 243 19.87 -12.89 13.64
C LEU A 243 21.25 -13.52 13.33
N MET A 244 22.34 -12.77 13.52
CA MET A 244 23.69 -13.21 13.16
C MET A 244 24.08 -14.52 13.85
N ASP A 245 23.81 -14.66 15.15
CA ASP A 245 24.13 -15.90 15.87
C ASP A 245 23.26 -17.08 15.39
N ALA A 246 21.99 -16.83 15.02
CA ALA A 246 21.09 -17.86 14.53
C ALA A 246 21.49 -18.35 13.11
N PHE A 247 22.00 -17.45 12.27
CA PHE A 247 22.46 -17.75 10.90
C PHE A 247 23.98 -17.63 10.78
N SER A 248 24.72 -18.15 11.75
CA SER A 248 26.18 -18.29 11.66
C SER A 248 26.56 -19.77 11.66
N MET A 249 27.44 -20.20 10.75
CA MET A 249 27.94 -21.57 10.74
C MET A 249 28.88 -21.89 11.91
N SER A 250 29.43 -20.87 12.57
CA SER A 250 30.39 -21.01 13.68
C SER A 250 29.79 -20.79 15.06
N SER A 251 28.48 -20.48 15.16
CA SER A 251 27.81 -20.24 16.43
C SER A 251 27.23 -21.53 17.01
N ASP A 252 27.42 -21.75 18.31
CA ASP A 252 26.76 -22.82 19.06
C ASP A 252 25.23 -22.62 19.15
N HIS A 253 24.74 -21.44 18.77
CA HIS A 253 23.30 -21.11 18.72
C HIS A 253 22.76 -21.06 17.28
N SER A 254 23.45 -21.67 16.32
CA SER A 254 23.03 -21.71 14.93
C SER A 254 21.81 -22.59 14.69
N ILE A 255 20.84 -22.10 13.91
CA ILE A 255 19.68 -22.88 13.46
C ILE A 255 19.86 -23.45 12.04
N VAL A 256 20.96 -23.13 11.36
CA VAL A 256 21.15 -23.45 9.93
C VAL A 256 21.04 -24.94 9.67
N ASN A 257 21.68 -25.77 10.49
CA ASN A 257 21.66 -27.23 10.34
C ASN A 257 20.27 -27.80 10.62
N THR A 258 19.58 -27.29 11.65
CA THR A 258 18.22 -27.71 12.01
C THR A 258 17.24 -27.39 10.89
N LEU A 259 17.29 -26.16 10.36
CA LEU A 259 16.46 -25.74 9.23
C LEU A 259 16.80 -26.50 7.95
N SER A 260 18.09 -26.76 7.68
CA SER A 260 18.52 -27.54 6.51
C SER A 260 17.96 -28.96 6.52
N LYS A 261 17.89 -29.62 7.69
CA LYS A 261 17.28 -30.95 7.83
C LYS A 261 15.78 -30.90 7.55
N LEU A 262 15.10 -29.86 8.03
CA LEU A 262 13.66 -29.69 7.85
C LEU A 262 13.26 -29.37 6.40
N LEU A 263 14.15 -28.72 5.65
CA LEU A 263 13.98 -28.41 4.23
C LEU A 263 14.36 -29.58 3.30
N GLN A 264 14.69 -30.76 3.83
CA GLN A 264 14.84 -31.95 3.00
C GLN A 264 13.47 -32.37 2.45
N SER A 265 13.40 -32.70 1.16
CA SER A 265 12.13 -32.99 0.49
C SER A 265 11.59 -34.39 0.84
N PRO A 266 10.28 -34.54 1.16
CA PRO A 266 9.27 -33.48 1.25
C PRO A 266 9.35 -32.71 2.58
N SER A 267 9.37 -31.38 2.51
CA SER A 267 9.37 -30.52 3.71
C SER A 267 7.95 -30.36 4.26
N PRO A 268 7.76 -30.34 5.59
CA PRO A 268 6.47 -30.05 6.21
C PRO A 268 6.13 -28.55 6.26
N LEU A 269 7.05 -27.67 5.85
CA LEU A 269 6.85 -26.23 5.78
C LEU A 269 6.26 -25.82 4.43
N THR A 270 5.47 -24.77 4.44
CA THR A 270 5.02 -24.05 3.23
C THR A 270 5.76 -22.72 3.10
N ASP A 271 5.96 -22.04 4.22
CA ASP A 271 6.50 -20.68 4.25
C ASP A 271 7.43 -20.48 5.46
N VAL A 272 8.51 -19.73 5.25
CA VAL A 272 9.41 -19.25 6.30
C VAL A 272 9.56 -17.75 6.18
N SER A 273 9.27 -17.02 7.25
CA SER A 273 9.40 -15.56 7.30
C SER A 273 10.50 -15.13 8.26
N VAL A 274 11.51 -14.44 7.73
CA VAL A 274 12.66 -13.93 8.48
C VAL A 274 12.55 -12.42 8.59
N PHE A 275 12.53 -11.89 9.81
CA PHE A 275 12.40 -10.46 10.07
C PHE A 275 13.69 -9.90 10.64
N LEU A 276 14.22 -8.88 9.98
CA LEU A 276 15.50 -8.24 10.28
C LEU A 276 15.34 -6.73 10.31
N ILE A 277 16.22 -6.04 11.03
CA ILE A 277 16.35 -4.59 10.91
C ILE A 277 16.93 -4.24 9.52
N ASP A 278 16.41 -3.18 8.90
CA ASP A 278 16.99 -2.65 7.67
C ASP A 278 18.27 -1.87 8.00
N PRO A 279 19.46 -2.32 7.54
CA PRO A 279 20.71 -1.65 7.87
C PRO A 279 20.79 -0.20 7.34
N ILE A 280 19.94 0.18 6.37
CA ILE A 280 19.86 1.55 5.83
C ILE A 280 19.58 2.60 6.92
N LEU A 281 18.89 2.23 8.01
CA LEU A 281 18.66 3.13 9.15
C LEU A 281 19.96 3.72 9.73
N PHE A 282 21.05 2.98 9.58
CA PHE A 282 22.32 3.30 10.21
C PHE A 282 23.35 3.89 9.24
N ASP A 283 23.01 4.08 7.97
CA ASP A 283 23.94 4.59 6.96
C ASP A 283 24.46 6.00 7.27
N LYS A 284 23.69 6.79 8.04
CA LYS A 284 24.11 8.12 8.49
C LYS A 284 25.15 8.10 9.62
N TYR A 285 25.42 6.93 10.22
CA TYR A 285 26.25 6.78 11.40
C TYR A 285 27.42 5.85 11.12
N GLU A 286 28.61 6.40 10.84
CA GLU A 286 29.81 5.62 10.51
C GLU A 286 30.18 4.57 11.59
N CYS A 287 29.87 4.85 12.86
CA CYS A 287 30.12 3.94 13.98
C CYS A 287 29.27 2.65 13.93
N CYS A 288 28.22 2.60 13.10
CA CYS A 288 27.31 1.45 13.00
C CYS A 288 27.67 0.47 11.87
N ASN A 289 28.83 0.63 11.22
CA ASN A 289 29.32 -0.29 10.18
C ASN A 289 29.32 -1.77 10.62
N ALA A 290 29.62 -2.04 11.89
CA ALA A 290 29.62 -3.40 12.42
C ALA A 290 28.21 -4.03 12.43
N LEU A 291 27.16 -3.24 12.73
CA LEU A 291 25.79 -3.71 12.70
C LEU A 291 25.37 -4.10 11.28
N ARG A 292 25.72 -3.26 10.29
CA ARG A 292 25.50 -3.57 8.87
C ARG A 292 26.13 -4.91 8.47
N ASN A 293 27.38 -5.15 8.90
CA ASN A 293 28.06 -6.42 8.62
C ASN A 293 27.36 -7.64 9.24
N THR A 294 26.73 -7.49 10.41
CA THR A 294 25.99 -8.60 11.04
C THR A 294 24.75 -9.01 10.23
N VAL A 295 23.94 -8.04 9.75
CA VAL A 295 22.78 -8.34 8.88
C VAL A 295 23.26 -8.94 7.56
N ASN A 296 24.31 -8.38 6.95
CA ASN A 296 24.88 -8.94 5.73
C ASN A 296 25.37 -10.39 5.92
N SER A 297 25.96 -10.73 7.06
CA SER A 297 26.40 -12.10 7.35
C SER A 297 25.24 -13.08 7.42
N THR A 298 24.11 -12.66 8.01
CA THR A 298 22.87 -13.44 8.02
C THR A 298 22.33 -13.67 6.61
N ILE A 299 22.22 -12.62 5.79
CA ILE A 299 21.73 -12.75 4.41
C ILE A 299 22.67 -13.60 3.57
N SER A 300 23.98 -13.42 3.68
CA SER A 300 24.96 -14.26 2.97
C SER A 300 24.86 -15.73 3.38
N THR A 301 24.62 -16.03 4.65
CA THR A 301 24.43 -17.42 5.10
C THR A 301 23.16 -18.04 4.53
N LEU A 302 22.05 -17.28 4.51
CA LEU A 302 20.81 -17.69 3.84
C LEU A 302 21.05 -17.96 2.36
N GLU A 303 21.75 -17.05 1.68
CA GLU A 303 22.11 -17.15 0.26
C GLU A 303 22.95 -18.40 -0.02
N ASP A 304 24.03 -18.61 0.72
CA ASP A 304 25.04 -19.61 0.40
C ASP A 304 24.65 -21.02 0.86
N HIS A 305 23.83 -21.14 1.91
CA HIS A 305 23.51 -22.44 2.50
C HIS A 305 22.04 -22.86 2.39
N LEU A 306 21.09 -21.92 2.31
CA LEU A 306 19.67 -22.25 2.48
C LEU A 306 18.82 -22.01 1.22
N TYR A 307 19.12 -21.01 0.38
CA TYR A 307 18.29 -20.69 -0.79
C TYR A 307 18.05 -21.89 -1.72
N ALA A 308 19.10 -22.68 -2.00
CA ALA A 308 18.96 -23.87 -2.83
C ALA A 308 18.03 -24.93 -2.21
N LEU A 309 18.03 -25.05 -0.88
CA LEU A 309 17.16 -25.99 -0.18
C LEU A 309 15.70 -25.53 -0.24
N PHE A 310 15.43 -24.24 -0.05
CA PHE A 310 14.10 -23.66 -0.20
C PHE A 310 13.52 -23.87 -1.60
N GLU A 311 14.32 -23.60 -2.65
CA GLU A 311 13.90 -23.82 -4.04
C GLU A 311 13.61 -25.31 -4.32
N ASN A 312 14.49 -26.22 -3.87
CA ASN A 312 14.30 -27.66 -4.09
C ASN A 312 13.08 -28.21 -3.33
N ALA A 313 12.82 -27.68 -2.12
CA ALA A 313 11.70 -28.07 -1.29
C ALA A 313 10.37 -27.42 -1.69
N HIS A 314 10.40 -26.43 -2.61
CA HIS A 314 9.26 -25.60 -2.98
C HIS A 314 8.62 -24.87 -1.77
N VAL A 315 9.46 -24.45 -0.83
CA VAL A 315 9.06 -23.70 0.37
C VAL A 315 9.37 -22.23 0.15
N ASN A 316 8.43 -21.32 0.42
CA ASN A 316 8.66 -19.90 0.23
C ASN A 316 9.47 -19.30 1.38
N LEU A 317 10.60 -18.67 1.08
CA LEU A 317 11.36 -17.85 2.03
C LEU A 317 11.03 -16.38 1.81
N HIS A 318 10.48 -15.74 2.83
CA HIS A 318 10.20 -14.31 2.87
C HIS A 318 11.18 -13.63 3.83
N ILE A 319 11.92 -12.63 3.34
CA ILE A 319 12.87 -11.87 4.15
C ILE A 319 12.40 -10.42 4.22
N TYR A 320 12.13 -9.93 5.43
CA TYR A 320 11.58 -8.62 5.70
C TYR A 320 12.65 -7.72 6.34
N PHE A 321 12.91 -6.58 5.71
CA PHE A 321 13.77 -5.51 6.22
C PHE A 321 12.92 -4.40 6.84
N LEU A 322 13.07 -4.17 8.13
CA LEU A 322 12.17 -3.32 8.93
C LEU A 322 12.89 -2.07 9.48
N PRO A 323 12.22 -0.90 9.50
CA PRO A 323 12.79 0.34 10.03
C PRO A 323 12.86 0.34 11.57
N LEU A 324 12.05 -0.49 12.21
CA LEU A 324 12.09 -0.77 13.63
C LEU A 324 11.52 -2.17 13.81
N LEU A 325 12.22 -3.03 14.55
CA LEU A 325 11.71 -4.32 14.95
C LEU A 325 11.53 -4.29 16.47
N GLN A 326 10.28 -4.32 16.94
CA GLN A 326 9.99 -4.34 18.38
C GLN A 326 10.04 -5.75 18.99
N ILE A 327 10.56 -6.72 18.24
CA ILE A 327 10.71 -8.11 18.66
C ILE A 327 12.19 -8.43 18.78
N ASP A 328 12.61 -8.87 19.97
CA ASP A 328 14.01 -9.14 20.28
C ASP A 328 14.53 -10.40 19.58
N HIS A 329 14.26 -11.58 20.09
CA HIS A 329 14.49 -12.82 19.35
C HIS A 329 13.30 -13.73 19.56
N ALA A 330 12.60 -14.06 18.48
CA ALA A 330 11.43 -14.92 18.51
C ALA A 330 11.49 -15.99 17.42
N VAL A 331 11.10 -17.21 17.78
CA VAL A 331 10.71 -18.26 16.83
C VAL A 331 9.24 -18.56 17.09
N ILE A 332 8.40 -18.30 16.09
CA ILE A 332 6.94 -18.43 16.21
C ILE A 332 6.46 -19.47 15.20
N THR A 333 5.68 -20.41 15.69
CA THR A 333 4.92 -21.40 14.91
C THR A 333 3.43 -21.17 15.16
N ASP A 334 2.58 -21.99 14.55
CA ASP A 334 1.14 -21.93 14.84
C ASP A 334 0.78 -22.36 16.26
N GLU A 335 1.65 -23.10 16.94
CA GLU A 335 1.39 -23.66 18.27
C GLU A 335 2.20 -22.98 19.39
N PHE A 336 3.35 -22.39 19.12
CA PHE A 336 4.22 -21.77 20.14
C PHE A 336 4.96 -20.52 19.67
N MET A 337 5.43 -19.74 20.64
CA MET A 337 6.47 -18.73 20.47
C MET A 337 7.57 -18.91 21.51
N ALA A 338 8.78 -19.26 21.07
CA ALA A 338 9.97 -19.10 21.92
C ALA A 338 10.48 -17.66 21.77
N PHE A 339 10.61 -16.96 22.89
CA PHE A 339 10.95 -15.54 22.93
C PHE A 339 12.08 -15.27 23.92
N ARG A 340 13.08 -14.48 23.51
CA ARG A 340 14.12 -13.97 24.40
C ARG A 340 14.11 -12.44 24.36
N SER A 341 13.87 -11.83 25.50
CA SER A 341 13.93 -10.37 25.62
C SER A 341 15.38 -9.84 25.56
N THR A 342 15.56 -8.62 25.07
CA THR A 342 16.84 -7.90 24.99
C THR A 342 16.59 -6.43 25.33
N LYS A 343 17.14 -5.94 26.44
CA LYS A 343 16.82 -4.59 26.94
C LYS A 343 17.57 -3.48 26.20
N LEU A 344 18.74 -3.79 25.64
CA LEU A 344 19.51 -2.87 24.83
C LEU A 344 20.25 -3.64 23.74
N TRP A 345 20.18 -3.16 22.51
CA TRP A 345 20.81 -3.81 21.37
C TRP A 345 22.19 -3.23 21.16
N THR A 346 23.23 -3.96 21.55
CA THR A 346 24.62 -3.55 21.35
C THR A 346 25.48 -4.75 20.94
N GLN A 347 26.75 -4.50 20.62
CA GLN A 347 27.73 -5.60 20.49
C GLN A 347 27.95 -6.33 21.82
N ASP A 348 27.77 -5.63 22.94
CA ASP A 348 27.81 -6.23 24.27
C ASP A 348 26.55 -7.10 24.47
N ARG A 349 26.81 -8.38 24.69
CA ARG A 349 25.81 -9.45 24.80
C ARG A 349 25.19 -9.52 26.21
N GLY A 350 25.59 -8.65 27.14
CA GLY A 350 25.14 -8.63 28.53
C GLY A 350 23.72 -8.12 28.75
N TYR A 351 23.09 -7.46 27.78
CA TYR A 351 21.74 -6.88 27.91
C TYR A 351 20.60 -7.84 27.54
N LYS A 352 20.86 -9.14 27.51
CA LYS A 352 19.83 -10.18 27.33
C LYS A 352 18.97 -10.27 28.58
N GLY A 353 17.65 -10.29 28.41
CA GLY A 353 16.68 -10.45 29.49
C GLY A 353 16.20 -11.90 29.63
N GLY A 354 14.97 -12.08 30.12
CA GLY A 354 14.36 -13.39 30.31
C GLY A 354 14.07 -14.13 29.00
N PHE A 355 14.03 -15.46 29.12
CA PHE A 355 13.72 -16.42 28.06
C PHE A 355 12.39 -17.09 28.38
N PHE A 356 11.48 -17.12 27.40
CA PHE A 356 10.10 -17.50 27.62
C PHE A 356 9.62 -18.39 26.48
N LEU A 357 8.72 -19.32 26.82
CA LEU A 357 7.93 -20.09 25.88
C LEU A 357 6.47 -19.70 26.07
N TYR A 358 5.85 -19.19 25.02
CA TYR A 358 4.44 -18.86 24.99
C TYR A 358 3.68 -19.90 24.18
N LEU A 359 2.55 -20.36 24.71
CA LEU A 359 1.62 -21.24 24.03
C LEU A 359 0.67 -20.42 23.14
N SER A 360 0.28 -20.94 21.97
CA SER A 360 -0.68 -20.28 21.08
C SER A 360 -2.08 -20.17 21.68
N ASP A 361 -2.84 -19.16 21.26
CA ASP A 361 -4.21 -18.90 21.76
C ASP A 361 -5.19 -20.01 21.45
N ILE A 362 -4.86 -20.86 20.47
CA ILE A 362 -5.66 -22.04 20.12
C ILE A 362 -5.80 -23.02 21.29
N TYR A 363 -4.89 -22.95 22.28
CA TYR A 363 -4.84 -23.80 23.47
C TYR A 363 -5.20 -23.06 24.77
N THR A 364 -5.58 -21.78 24.71
CA THR A 364 -5.89 -20.98 25.91
C THR A 364 -7.39 -20.63 25.99
N GLU A 365 -7.91 -20.58 27.21
CA GLU A 365 -9.31 -20.23 27.46
C GLU A 365 -9.60 -18.76 27.10
N LYS A 366 -10.83 -18.45 26.65
CA LYS A 366 -11.24 -17.10 26.21
C LYS A 366 -10.98 -15.99 27.23
N GLY A 367 -10.99 -16.30 28.53
CA GLY A 367 -10.67 -15.34 29.60
C GLY A 367 -9.20 -14.91 29.65
N LEU A 368 -8.28 -15.75 29.17
CA LEU A 368 -6.83 -15.50 29.09
C LEU A 368 -6.41 -14.88 27.76
N GLN A 369 -7.23 -14.99 26.71
CA GLN A 369 -6.94 -14.48 25.35
C GLN A 369 -6.86 -12.95 25.27
N ALA A 370 -7.47 -12.21 26.19
CA ALA A 370 -7.48 -10.74 26.18
C ALA A 370 -6.10 -10.11 26.45
N GLN A 371 -5.12 -10.89 26.95
CA GLN A 371 -3.76 -10.44 27.28
C GLN A 371 -2.70 -11.45 26.79
N SER A 372 -2.80 -11.88 25.53
CA SER A 372 -1.87 -12.85 24.94
C SER A 372 -0.65 -12.20 24.29
N GLU A 373 0.53 -12.49 24.83
CA GLU A 373 1.80 -12.04 24.25
C GLU A 373 2.06 -12.69 22.88
N TYR A 374 1.65 -13.95 22.71
CA TYR A 374 1.70 -14.67 21.43
C TYR A 374 0.86 -13.95 20.38
N HIS A 375 -0.39 -13.61 20.73
CA HIS A 375 -1.31 -12.89 19.86
C HIS A 375 -0.73 -11.54 19.43
N ALA A 376 -0.26 -10.76 20.41
CA ALA A 376 0.27 -9.43 20.18
C ALA A 376 1.46 -9.46 19.20
N HIS A 377 2.39 -10.39 19.38
CA HIS A 377 3.54 -10.56 18.50
C HIS A 377 3.15 -11.03 17.09
N LYS A 378 2.25 -12.03 16.99
CA LYS A 378 1.78 -12.53 15.69
C LYS A 378 1.01 -11.45 14.92
N ALA A 379 0.09 -10.75 15.59
CA ALA A 379 -0.67 -9.64 15.01
C ALA A 379 0.24 -8.47 14.57
N TYR A 380 1.29 -8.16 15.35
CA TYR A 380 2.31 -7.17 14.96
C TYR A 380 3.03 -7.59 13.67
N LEU A 381 3.52 -8.83 13.59
CA LEU A 381 4.21 -9.34 12.41
C LEU A 381 3.28 -9.40 11.19
N ASP A 382 2.04 -9.87 11.35
CA ASP A 382 1.06 -9.91 10.27
C ASP A 382 0.72 -8.51 9.76
N THR A 383 0.59 -7.52 10.67
CA THR A 383 0.40 -6.10 10.31
C THR A 383 1.61 -5.58 9.52
N VAL A 384 2.83 -5.90 9.97
CA VAL A 384 4.07 -5.56 9.25
C VAL A 384 4.07 -6.16 7.84
N ILE A 385 3.76 -7.45 7.71
CA ILE A 385 3.69 -8.15 6.41
C ILE A 385 2.73 -7.45 5.46
N GLN A 386 1.52 -7.11 5.93
CA GLN A 386 0.48 -6.47 5.12
C GLN A 386 0.87 -5.09 4.60
N ASN A 387 1.75 -4.39 5.31
CA ASN A 387 2.20 -3.04 4.97
C ASN A 387 3.58 -2.98 4.29
N CYS A 388 4.26 -4.13 4.12
CA CYS A 388 5.56 -4.19 3.46
C CYS A 388 5.45 -4.09 1.92
N THR A 389 6.43 -3.43 1.32
CA THR A 389 6.61 -3.43 -0.14
C THR A 389 7.47 -4.61 -0.57
N LYS A 390 6.98 -5.41 -1.52
CA LYS A 390 7.78 -6.45 -2.17
C LYS A 390 8.86 -5.82 -3.05
N ILE A 391 10.10 -6.27 -2.90
CA ILE A 391 11.21 -5.88 -3.76
C ILE A 391 11.24 -6.83 -4.95
N TYR A 392 11.25 -6.27 -6.16
CA TYR A 392 11.34 -7.03 -7.41
C TYR A 392 12.74 -6.83 -8.01
N PRO A 393 13.66 -7.81 -7.87
CA PRO A 393 15.04 -7.66 -8.35
C PRO A 393 15.16 -7.24 -9.83
N ALA A 394 14.23 -7.67 -10.68
CA ALA A 394 14.22 -7.29 -12.08
C ALA A 394 14.02 -5.77 -12.32
N SER A 395 13.26 -5.09 -11.46
CA SER A 395 12.94 -3.66 -11.61
C SER A 395 13.59 -2.77 -10.57
N ASP A 396 14.03 -3.31 -9.42
CA ASP A 396 14.48 -2.53 -8.25
C ASP A 396 16.00 -2.55 -8.02
N ILE A 397 16.79 -3.06 -8.96
CA ILE A 397 18.24 -2.91 -8.96
C ILE A 397 18.63 -1.57 -9.59
N ASN A 398 19.47 -0.82 -8.89
CA ASN A 398 20.19 0.33 -9.43
C ASN A 398 21.66 -0.10 -9.62
N GLU A 399 22.05 -0.36 -10.87
CA GLU A 399 23.39 -0.88 -11.19
C GLU A 399 24.52 0.09 -10.79
N LYS A 400 24.26 1.41 -10.74
CA LYS A 400 25.26 2.40 -10.29
C LYS A 400 25.54 2.29 -8.80
N ALA A 401 24.50 2.00 -8.01
CA ALA A 401 24.60 1.86 -6.56
C ALA A 401 25.31 0.57 -6.14
N LEU A 402 25.57 -0.39 -7.04
CA LEU A 402 26.38 -1.58 -6.74
C LEU A 402 27.84 -1.26 -6.41
N SER A 403 28.31 -0.04 -6.73
CA SER A 403 29.65 0.42 -6.34
C SER A 403 29.71 1.05 -4.95
N GLU A 404 28.55 1.33 -4.35
CA GLU A 404 28.43 1.95 -3.03
C GLU A 404 28.80 0.94 -1.93
N ARG A 405 29.51 1.41 -0.89
CA ARG A 405 29.94 0.57 0.25
C ARG A 405 29.02 0.68 1.47
N ASP A 406 27.91 1.39 1.34
CA ASP A 406 26.89 1.59 2.36
C ASP A 406 25.83 0.45 2.32
N ALA A 407 24.80 0.53 3.17
CA ALA A 407 23.75 -0.48 3.19
C ALA A 407 22.89 -0.45 1.92
N ARG A 408 22.81 0.69 1.21
CA ARG A 408 22.14 0.76 -0.10
C ARG A 408 22.85 -0.11 -1.13
N GLY A 409 24.17 -0.02 -1.25
CA GLY A 409 24.95 -0.88 -2.12
C GLY A 409 24.81 -2.37 -1.78
N GLN A 410 24.78 -2.71 -0.48
CA GLN A 410 24.55 -4.08 -0.02
C GLN A 410 23.17 -4.62 -0.43
N HIS A 411 22.10 -3.82 -0.25
CA HIS A 411 20.76 -4.17 -0.74
C HIS A 411 20.76 -4.45 -2.25
N MET A 412 21.48 -3.64 -3.03
CA MET A 412 21.58 -3.86 -4.47
C MET A 412 22.29 -5.19 -4.78
N HIS A 413 23.35 -5.54 -4.05
CA HIS A 413 24.04 -6.83 -4.21
C HIS A 413 23.15 -8.03 -3.89
N TRP A 414 22.37 -7.99 -2.79
CA TRP A 414 21.42 -9.07 -2.45
C TRP A 414 20.40 -9.28 -3.57
N ARG A 415 19.82 -8.18 -4.09
CA ARG A 415 18.88 -8.22 -5.21
C ARG A 415 19.54 -8.77 -6.47
N GLN A 416 20.76 -8.33 -6.78
CA GLN A 416 21.49 -8.78 -7.96
C GLN A 416 21.77 -10.29 -7.91
N ARG A 417 22.17 -10.82 -6.75
CA ARG A 417 22.40 -12.26 -6.57
C ARG A 417 21.12 -13.08 -6.74
N LEU A 418 20.00 -12.63 -6.17
CA LEU A 418 18.70 -13.26 -6.39
C LEU A 418 18.30 -13.27 -7.87
N ARG A 419 18.48 -12.13 -8.56
CA ARG A 419 18.20 -12.03 -10.01
C ARG A 419 19.04 -13.01 -10.82
N ILE A 420 20.35 -13.08 -10.55
CA ILE A 420 21.29 -13.95 -11.27
C ILE A 420 20.97 -15.43 -11.03
N ARG A 421 20.63 -15.81 -9.80
CA ARG A 421 20.29 -17.19 -9.43
C ARG A 421 18.91 -17.63 -9.93
N GLY A 422 18.03 -16.69 -10.30
CA GLY A 422 16.71 -16.99 -10.84
C GLY A 422 15.77 -17.66 -9.83
N CYS A 423 15.95 -17.36 -8.54
CA CYS A 423 15.14 -17.91 -7.44
C CYS A 423 13.66 -17.55 -7.60
N LYS A 424 12.77 -18.54 -7.47
CA LYS A 424 11.30 -18.39 -7.58
C LYS A 424 10.59 -18.40 -6.23
N HIS A 425 11.18 -19.01 -5.22
CA HIS A 425 10.64 -19.20 -3.88
C HIS A 425 11.29 -18.28 -2.84
N ILE A 426 12.20 -17.39 -3.25
CA ILE A 426 12.84 -16.43 -2.35
C ILE A 426 12.34 -15.01 -2.64
N PHE A 427 11.85 -14.34 -1.60
CA PHE A 427 11.21 -13.03 -1.70
C PHE A 427 11.79 -12.06 -0.68
N LEU A 428 12.14 -10.86 -1.15
CA LEU A 428 12.59 -9.76 -0.30
C LEU A 428 11.48 -8.72 -0.14
N TYR A 429 11.34 -8.18 1.06
CA TYR A 429 10.37 -7.16 1.41
C TYR A 429 11.03 -6.06 2.22
N LYS A 430 10.54 -4.83 2.05
CA LYS A 430 10.96 -3.69 2.84
C LYS A 430 9.74 -2.97 3.40
N LEU A 431 9.79 -2.69 4.69
CA LEU A 431 8.86 -1.78 5.33
C LEU A 431 9.51 -0.40 5.39
N TYR A 432 8.76 0.62 4.99
CA TYR A 432 9.20 2.00 5.09
C TYR A 432 8.57 2.65 6.33
N GLU A 433 9.30 3.58 6.93
CA GLU A 433 8.82 4.29 8.13
C GLU A 433 7.46 4.96 7.88
N ASN A 434 7.31 5.63 6.72
CA ASN A 434 6.07 6.29 6.33
C ASN A 434 4.88 5.33 6.20
N GLN A 435 5.09 4.06 5.83
CA GLN A 435 4.01 3.05 5.79
C GLN A 435 3.46 2.78 7.19
N LEU A 436 4.35 2.59 8.17
CA LEU A 436 3.95 2.41 9.57
C LEU A 436 3.29 3.67 10.13
N GLN A 437 3.86 4.85 9.88
CA GLN A 437 3.28 6.11 10.34
C GLN A 437 1.87 6.32 9.75
N ASN A 438 1.67 6.00 8.47
CA ASN A 438 0.36 6.08 7.81
C ASN A 438 -0.64 5.10 8.43
N TYR A 439 -0.23 3.85 8.67
CA TYR A 439 -1.07 2.85 9.31
C TYR A 439 -1.49 3.31 10.72
N VAL A 440 -0.52 3.68 11.56
CA VAL A 440 -0.79 4.15 12.93
C VAL A 440 -1.70 5.36 12.89
N SER A 441 -1.38 6.40 12.11
CA SER A 441 -2.20 7.61 12.02
C SER A 441 -3.64 7.29 11.63
N SER A 442 -3.86 6.36 10.70
CA SER A 442 -5.22 5.98 10.27
C SER A 442 -6.06 5.35 11.39
N THR A 443 -5.44 4.62 12.32
CA THR A 443 -6.13 3.95 13.43
C THR A 443 -6.51 4.90 14.57
N TRP A 444 -5.81 6.04 14.70
CA TRP A 444 -6.07 7.05 15.75
C TRP A 444 -7.02 8.17 15.30
N GLY A 445 -7.77 7.97 14.21
CA GLY A 445 -8.65 8.99 13.63
C GLY A 445 -7.88 10.06 12.84
N GLY A 446 -6.85 9.62 12.11
CA GLY A 446 -5.86 10.46 11.42
C GLY A 446 -6.43 11.55 10.49
N PRO A 447 -5.58 12.51 10.10
CA PRO A 447 -5.98 13.74 9.42
C PRO A 447 -6.78 13.47 8.15
N GLU A 448 -7.65 14.41 7.78
CA GLU A 448 -8.41 14.39 6.53
C GLU A 448 -7.50 13.94 5.38
N LEU A 449 -7.91 12.88 4.69
CA LEU A 449 -7.13 12.20 3.66
C LEU A 449 -6.70 13.20 2.56
N SER A 450 -5.41 13.24 2.23
CA SER A 450 -4.93 14.03 1.10
C SER A 450 -5.63 13.60 -0.19
N GLY A 451 -6.13 14.54 -0.98
CA GLY A 451 -7.02 14.33 -2.11
C GLY A 451 -8.50 14.15 -1.77
N MET A 452 -8.94 14.38 -0.52
CA MET A 452 -10.35 14.37 -0.19
C MET A 452 -11.08 15.51 -0.89
N PHE A 453 -12.16 15.18 -1.59
CA PHE A 453 -12.99 16.13 -2.33
C PHE A 453 -14.11 16.65 -1.42
N THR A 454 -14.28 17.96 -1.38
CA THR A 454 -15.41 18.64 -0.74
C THR A 454 -16.26 19.33 -1.81
N SER A 455 -17.57 19.06 -1.80
CA SER A 455 -18.51 19.59 -2.79
C SER A 455 -18.75 21.10 -2.66
N SER A 456 -19.18 21.71 -3.76
CA SER A 456 -19.86 23.03 -3.76
C SER A 456 -21.36 22.88 -4.02
N SER A 457 -22.09 23.99 -4.10
CA SER A 457 -23.48 23.99 -4.55
C SER A 457 -23.68 23.55 -6.01
N THR A 458 -22.63 23.55 -6.85
CA THR A 458 -22.70 23.18 -8.28
C THR A 458 -22.04 21.86 -8.62
N ILE A 459 -20.92 21.55 -7.97
CA ILE A 459 -20.19 20.30 -8.17
C ILE A 459 -20.36 19.47 -6.91
N LEU A 460 -21.34 18.56 -6.96
CA LEU A 460 -21.74 17.74 -5.81
C LEU A 460 -20.85 16.52 -5.61
N LYS A 461 -20.17 16.04 -6.67
CA LYS A 461 -19.36 14.82 -6.66
C LYS A 461 -18.10 14.99 -7.49
N TYR A 462 -17.07 14.22 -7.14
CA TYR A 462 -15.77 14.22 -7.83
C TYR A 462 -15.90 13.88 -9.33
N GLU A 463 -16.77 12.93 -9.66
CA GLU A 463 -16.96 12.46 -11.04
C GLU A 463 -17.49 13.57 -11.96
N SER A 464 -18.21 14.55 -11.41
CA SER A 464 -18.72 15.70 -12.16
C SER A 464 -17.59 16.60 -12.69
N LEU A 465 -16.38 16.52 -12.15
CA LEU A 465 -15.22 17.24 -12.68
C LEU A 465 -14.77 16.70 -14.05
N PHE A 466 -15.21 15.49 -14.44
CA PHE A 466 -14.88 14.85 -15.71
C PHE A 466 -15.99 14.95 -16.77
N ASP A 467 -16.86 15.95 -16.63
CA ASP A 467 -17.89 16.29 -17.60
C ASP A 467 -17.59 17.67 -18.20
N ALA A 468 -17.33 17.71 -19.52
CA ALA A 468 -16.97 18.92 -20.23
C ALA A 468 -18.02 20.04 -20.09
N GLN A 469 -19.30 19.70 -19.89
CA GLN A 469 -20.39 20.67 -19.69
C GLN A 469 -20.26 21.47 -18.38
N ASN A 470 -19.46 20.98 -17.43
CA ASN A 470 -19.16 21.71 -16.20
C ASN A 470 -18.01 22.69 -16.38
N LEU A 471 -17.14 22.49 -17.37
CA LEU A 471 -15.97 23.32 -17.66
C LEU A 471 -16.31 24.42 -18.70
N LEU A 472 -15.54 24.52 -19.79
CA LEU A 472 -15.76 25.44 -20.90
C LEU A 472 -16.52 24.78 -22.06
N ASN A 473 -16.73 23.45 -21.98
CA ASN A 473 -17.52 22.65 -22.91
C ASN A 473 -17.07 22.73 -24.37
N ASP A 474 -15.75 22.72 -24.60
CA ASP A 474 -15.18 22.65 -25.94
C ASP A 474 -14.68 21.25 -26.32
N HIS A 475 -14.37 21.07 -27.60
CA HIS A 475 -13.91 19.79 -28.14
C HIS A 475 -12.60 19.33 -27.47
N THR A 476 -11.68 20.27 -27.24
CA THR A 476 -10.42 20.02 -26.52
C THR A 476 -10.65 19.33 -25.17
N GLN A 477 -11.59 19.82 -24.35
CA GLN A 477 -11.90 19.24 -23.04
C GLN A 477 -12.54 17.86 -23.16
N SER A 478 -13.42 17.65 -24.16
CA SER A 478 -14.05 16.36 -24.41
C SER A 478 -13.03 15.24 -24.71
N VAL A 479 -11.91 15.59 -25.36
CA VAL A 479 -10.81 14.66 -25.67
C VAL A 479 -9.86 14.48 -24.49
N LEU A 480 -9.50 15.57 -23.79
CA LEU A 480 -8.50 15.51 -22.72
C LEU A 480 -9.02 14.85 -21.43
N LEU A 481 -10.29 15.04 -21.07
CA LEU A 481 -10.88 14.47 -19.85
C LEU A 481 -10.77 12.94 -19.76
N PRO A 482 -11.20 12.14 -20.77
CA PRO A 482 -11.00 10.70 -20.73
C PRO A 482 -9.51 10.32 -20.75
N TYR A 483 -8.67 11.08 -21.45
CA TYR A 483 -7.23 10.84 -21.53
C TYR A 483 -6.53 10.97 -20.17
N ILE A 484 -6.83 12.02 -19.41
CA ILE A 484 -6.28 12.21 -18.05
C ILE A 484 -6.91 11.24 -17.03
N LYS A 485 -8.14 10.78 -17.26
CA LYS A 485 -8.77 9.73 -16.43
C LYS A 485 -8.00 8.42 -16.54
N GLU A 486 -7.55 8.04 -17.74
CA GLU A 486 -6.67 6.90 -17.93
C GLU A 486 -5.29 7.12 -17.28
N THR A 487 -4.74 8.35 -17.33
CA THR A 487 -3.52 8.69 -16.58
C THR A 487 -3.69 8.43 -15.08
N ASN A 488 -4.83 8.79 -14.49
CA ASN A 488 -5.11 8.54 -13.09
C ASN A 488 -5.15 7.03 -12.77
N LYS A 489 -5.73 6.22 -13.66
CA LYS A 489 -5.73 4.75 -13.53
C LYS A 489 -4.31 4.18 -13.55
N LEU A 490 -3.48 4.54 -14.53
CA LEU A 490 -2.09 4.10 -14.61
C LEU A 490 -1.26 4.54 -13.40
N PHE A 491 -1.51 5.74 -12.88
CA PHE A 491 -0.84 6.21 -11.67
C PHE A 491 -1.26 5.37 -10.44
N ASN A 492 -2.56 5.07 -10.30
CA ASN A 492 -3.04 4.18 -9.23
C ASN A 492 -2.39 2.78 -9.32
N GLU A 493 -2.26 2.21 -10.52
CA GLU A 493 -1.56 0.94 -10.73
C GLU A 493 -0.08 1.01 -10.33
N ALA A 494 0.60 2.10 -10.70
CA ALA A 494 2.00 2.32 -10.34
C ALA A 494 2.20 2.43 -8.82
N ILE A 495 1.30 3.15 -8.12
CA ILE A 495 1.31 3.28 -6.65
C ILE A 495 1.07 1.92 -5.99
N ARG A 496 0.07 1.16 -6.46
CA ARG A 496 -0.34 -0.12 -5.86
C ARG A 496 0.70 -1.23 -5.96
N LYS A 497 1.72 -1.06 -6.81
CA LYS A 497 2.91 -1.93 -6.81
C LYS A 497 3.75 -1.77 -5.53
N HIS A 498 3.70 -0.60 -4.90
CA HIS A 498 4.52 -0.23 -3.75
C HIS A 498 3.71 -0.11 -2.46
N ASP A 499 2.45 0.30 -2.55
CA ASP A 499 1.53 0.44 -1.42
C ASP A 499 0.11 0.02 -1.84
N SER A 500 -0.36 -1.10 -1.31
CA SER A 500 -1.67 -1.69 -1.63
C SER A 500 -2.85 -0.78 -1.27
N THR A 501 -2.66 0.10 -0.27
CA THR A 501 -3.68 1.06 0.20
C THR A 501 -3.53 2.44 -0.45
N GLY A 502 -2.47 2.63 -1.22
CA GLY A 502 -2.18 3.87 -1.91
C GLY A 502 -3.15 4.16 -3.06
N TYR A 503 -3.27 5.45 -3.38
CA TYR A 503 -4.14 5.93 -4.46
C TYR A 503 -3.65 7.26 -5.04
N SER A 504 -4.16 7.62 -6.22
CA SER A 504 -4.00 8.93 -6.84
C SER A 504 -5.34 9.51 -7.30
N ARG A 505 -5.40 10.84 -7.33
CA ARG A 505 -6.51 11.63 -7.86
C ARG A 505 -6.01 12.77 -8.73
N ILE A 506 -6.71 13.01 -9.83
CA ILE A 506 -6.51 14.16 -10.71
C ILE A 506 -7.77 15.03 -10.65
N PHE A 507 -7.57 16.34 -10.52
CA PHE A 507 -8.61 17.37 -10.47
C PHE A 507 -8.39 18.32 -11.63
N PRO A 508 -9.19 18.24 -12.71
CA PRO A 508 -9.08 19.18 -13.82
C PRO A 508 -9.49 20.59 -13.39
N SER A 509 -8.78 21.58 -13.89
CA SER A 509 -9.11 23.01 -13.77
C SER A 509 -10.01 23.44 -14.92
N LEU A 510 -10.67 24.58 -14.76
CA LEU A 510 -11.52 25.19 -15.79
C LEU A 510 -10.78 25.41 -17.13
N ASP A 511 -9.48 25.72 -17.07
CA ASP A 511 -8.63 26.01 -18.23
C ASP A 511 -7.97 24.78 -18.87
N LEU A 512 -8.40 23.55 -18.52
CA LEU A 512 -7.86 22.30 -19.03
C LEU A 512 -7.63 22.36 -20.56
N GLY A 513 -6.40 22.08 -20.98
CA GLY A 513 -5.96 22.30 -22.36
C GLY A 513 -4.64 21.63 -22.70
N TYR A 514 -4.29 21.66 -23.99
CA TYR A 514 -3.10 21.01 -24.50
C TYR A 514 -1.81 21.71 -24.02
N PRO A 515 -0.83 20.97 -23.46
CA PRO A 515 0.43 21.57 -23.06
C PRO A 515 1.27 21.94 -24.28
N ASN A 516 2.33 22.72 -24.09
CA ASN A 516 3.29 23.00 -25.17
C ASN A 516 4.25 21.83 -25.41
N ASN A 517 4.48 20.97 -24.42
CA ASN A 517 5.50 19.92 -24.44
C ASN A 517 4.88 18.56 -24.83
N ILE A 518 5.45 17.90 -25.86
CA ILE A 518 4.97 16.60 -26.35
C ILE A 518 5.11 15.51 -25.28
N GLN A 519 6.27 15.45 -24.61
CA GLN A 519 6.54 14.43 -23.59
C GLN A 519 5.59 14.52 -22.38
N ARG A 520 5.23 15.73 -21.96
CA ARG A 520 4.24 15.94 -20.89
C ARG A 520 2.90 15.31 -21.23
N LEU A 521 2.39 15.59 -22.43
CA LEU A 521 1.12 15.02 -22.88
C LEU A 521 1.23 13.49 -23.07
N ALA A 522 2.33 13.00 -23.65
CA ALA A 522 2.56 11.57 -23.82
C ALA A 522 2.55 10.81 -22.48
N GLY A 523 3.16 11.38 -21.42
CA GLY A 523 3.09 10.84 -20.06
C GLY A 523 1.72 10.98 -19.40
N GLY A 524 0.74 11.58 -20.07
CA GLY A 524 -0.64 11.68 -19.63
C GLY A 524 -1.04 13.00 -18.96
N PHE A 525 -0.18 14.02 -18.99
CA PHE A 525 -0.39 15.25 -18.25
C PHE A 525 -0.76 16.43 -19.19
N ALA A 526 -1.99 16.94 -19.07
CA ALA A 526 -2.45 18.18 -19.70
C ALA A 526 -2.11 19.45 -18.89
N THR A 527 -2.26 20.63 -19.48
CA THR A 527 -2.24 21.90 -18.73
C THR A 527 -3.61 22.13 -18.11
N GLY A 528 -3.68 22.66 -16.88
CA GLY A 528 -4.92 22.99 -16.19
C GLY A 528 -5.42 21.83 -15.32
N MET A 529 -4.61 21.38 -14.35
CA MET A 529 -5.01 20.35 -13.40
C MET A 529 -4.15 20.32 -12.13
N LEU A 530 -4.71 19.74 -11.07
CA LEU A 530 -4.04 19.39 -9.82
C LEU A 530 -4.01 17.86 -9.68
N ILE A 531 -2.86 17.30 -9.35
CA ILE A 531 -2.68 15.87 -9.06
C ILE A 531 -2.28 15.73 -7.61
N THR A 532 -2.81 14.72 -6.93
CA THR A 532 -2.41 14.34 -5.57
C THR A 532 -2.45 12.83 -5.41
N TRP A 533 -1.61 12.30 -4.54
CA TRP A 533 -1.54 10.88 -4.26
C TRP A 533 -1.24 10.59 -2.79
N LYS A 534 -1.51 9.35 -2.40
CA LYS A 534 -1.07 8.75 -1.15
C LYS A 534 -0.26 7.50 -1.51
N CYS A 535 0.95 7.44 -1.01
CA CYS A 535 1.81 6.27 -1.12
C CYS A 535 2.68 6.18 0.13
N GLY A 536 2.91 4.97 0.62
CA GLY A 536 3.80 4.70 1.75
C GLY A 536 5.29 4.93 1.47
N ILE A 537 5.65 5.22 0.22
CA ILE A 537 7.00 5.64 -0.18
C ILE A 537 6.93 6.95 -0.97
N ASP A 538 8.04 7.69 -0.96
CA ASP A 538 8.18 8.87 -1.82
C ASP A 538 8.12 8.43 -3.28
N MET A 539 7.29 9.11 -4.06
CA MET A 539 7.04 8.79 -5.46
C MET A 539 6.71 10.08 -6.21
N VAL A 540 7.26 10.28 -7.40
CA VAL A 540 7.01 11.50 -8.20
C VAL A 540 6.78 11.16 -9.67
N PRO A 541 5.67 11.58 -10.30
CA PRO A 541 5.49 11.48 -11.75
C PRO A 541 6.40 12.48 -12.48
N ILE A 542 7.36 11.99 -13.27
CA ILE A 542 8.36 12.86 -13.90
C ILE A 542 7.86 13.58 -15.16
N ASP A 543 6.88 13.00 -15.86
CA ASP A 543 6.31 13.60 -17.07
C ASP A 543 5.28 14.70 -16.76
N ALA A 544 4.97 14.92 -15.48
CA ALA A 544 4.36 16.17 -15.02
C ALA A 544 5.22 17.38 -15.41
N THR A 545 6.54 17.20 -15.58
CA THR A 545 7.53 18.23 -15.94
C THR A 545 7.43 19.46 -15.02
N VAL A 546 7.54 19.20 -13.71
CA VAL A 546 7.53 20.25 -12.68
C VAL A 546 8.62 21.26 -13.00
N ASN A 547 8.27 22.54 -12.90
CA ASN A 547 9.14 23.59 -13.42
C ASN A 547 9.15 24.91 -12.64
N VAL A 548 8.37 24.95 -11.56
CA VAL A 548 8.20 26.09 -10.68
C VAL A 548 7.97 27.39 -11.45
N CYS A 549 6.83 27.45 -12.14
CA CYS A 549 6.37 28.69 -12.77
C CYS A 549 5.53 29.53 -11.81
N THR A 550 5.84 30.82 -11.74
CA THR A 550 5.25 31.77 -10.80
C THR A 550 4.55 32.89 -11.56
N SER A 551 3.43 33.34 -11.00
CA SER A 551 2.72 34.53 -11.39
C SER A 551 2.84 35.55 -10.26
N SER A 552 3.38 36.72 -10.55
CA SER A 552 3.51 37.79 -9.56
C SER A 552 2.91 39.09 -10.05
N VAL A 553 2.30 39.83 -9.14
CA VAL A 553 1.74 41.16 -9.38
C VAL A 553 2.23 42.09 -8.28
N PHE A 554 2.86 43.19 -8.66
CA PHE A 554 3.40 44.19 -7.75
C PHE A 554 2.82 45.57 -8.06
N LYS A 555 2.28 46.26 -7.06
CA LYS A 555 1.82 47.64 -7.20
C LYS A 555 3.02 48.58 -7.21
N LEU A 556 3.27 49.24 -8.34
CA LEU A 556 4.40 50.16 -8.51
C LEU A 556 4.03 51.55 -7.99
N SER A 557 4.70 52.00 -6.94
CA SER A 557 4.45 53.28 -6.28
C SER A 557 5.49 54.36 -6.58
N GLN A 558 6.60 53.98 -7.20
CA GLN A 558 7.70 54.87 -7.61
C GLN A 558 8.05 54.72 -9.09
N PHE A 559 7.17 54.11 -9.88
CA PHE A 559 7.38 53.95 -11.32
C PHE A 559 7.10 55.26 -12.05
N ASP A 560 8.01 55.64 -12.94
CA ASP A 560 7.89 56.83 -13.79
C ASP A 560 7.07 56.50 -15.05
N PRO A 561 5.82 57.00 -15.19
CA PRO A 561 4.97 56.69 -16.33
C PRO A 561 5.51 57.21 -17.66
N SER A 562 6.40 58.20 -17.67
CA SER A 562 7.01 58.74 -18.90
C SER A 562 7.85 57.70 -19.63
N LEU A 563 8.35 56.67 -18.92
CA LEU A 563 9.08 55.54 -19.51
C LEU A 563 8.21 54.71 -20.47
N ILE A 564 6.88 54.70 -20.30
CA ILE A 564 5.99 53.99 -21.22
C ILE A 564 5.96 54.68 -22.59
N GLN A 565 6.04 56.02 -22.61
CA GLN A 565 6.07 56.80 -23.84
C GLN A 565 7.39 56.60 -24.62
N ASN A 566 8.47 56.19 -23.93
CA ASN A 566 9.75 55.83 -24.53
C ASN A 566 10.05 54.34 -24.31
N SER A 567 9.31 53.48 -25.02
CA SER A 567 9.39 52.03 -24.87
C SER A 567 10.78 51.45 -25.14
N GLU A 568 11.61 52.10 -25.97
CA GLU A 568 12.99 51.66 -26.23
C GLU A 568 13.87 51.85 -24.99
N LYS A 569 13.82 53.03 -24.36
CA LYS A 569 14.56 53.29 -23.13
C LYS A 569 14.13 52.37 -21.99
N LEU A 570 12.82 52.07 -21.88
CA LEU A 570 12.33 51.10 -20.90
C LEU A 570 12.87 49.69 -21.20
N TYR A 571 12.89 49.29 -22.46
CA TYR A 571 13.41 48.00 -22.90
C TYR A 571 14.91 47.85 -22.56
N GLU A 572 15.74 48.84 -22.90
CA GLU A 572 17.18 48.87 -22.55
C GLU A 572 17.41 48.81 -21.04
N ARG A 573 16.60 49.55 -20.26
CA ARG A 573 16.67 49.54 -18.80
C ARG A 573 16.36 48.15 -18.23
N LEU A 574 15.32 47.48 -18.72
CA LEU A 574 14.97 46.11 -18.32
C LEU A 574 16.07 45.12 -18.68
N GLU A 575 16.65 45.20 -19.89
CA GLU A 575 17.78 44.35 -20.28
C GLU A 575 19.02 44.60 -19.42
N SER A 576 19.28 45.85 -19.02
CA SER A 576 20.36 46.16 -18.09
C SER A 576 20.16 45.51 -16.72
N TYR A 577 18.94 45.52 -16.19
CA TYR A 577 18.62 44.85 -14.93
C TYR A 577 18.77 43.34 -15.03
N MET A 578 18.29 42.75 -16.11
CA MET A 578 18.43 41.30 -16.33
C MET A 578 19.90 40.89 -16.48
N ARG A 579 20.73 41.71 -17.15
CA ARG A 579 22.17 41.48 -17.26
C ARG A 579 22.87 41.57 -15.89
N ILE A 580 22.60 42.61 -15.11
CA ILE A 580 23.15 42.76 -13.74
C ILE A 580 22.78 41.56 -12.87
N ALA A 581 21.51 41.12 -12.92
CA ALA A 581 21.09 39.96 -12.15
C ALA A 581 21.80 38.67 -12.59
N SER A 582 22.02 38.48 -13.89
CA SER A 582 22.78 37.36 -14.43
C SER A 582 24.23 37.39 -13.97
N ASP A 583 24.90 38.53 -14.14
CA ASP A 583 26.35 38.65 -13.91
C ASP A 583 26.71 38.69 -12.42
N GLU A 584 25.91 39.37 -11.58
CA GLU A 584 26.24 39.56 -10.16
C GLU A 584 25.52 38.59 -9.21
N LYS A 585 24.33 38.09 -9.58
CA LYS A 585 23.48 37.24 -8.73
C LYS A 585 23.29 35.82 -9.28
N GLY A 586 23.70 35.57 -10.53
CA GLY A 586 23.49 34.29 -11.20
C GLY A 586 22.03 34.00 -11.56
N TYR A 587 21.18 35.02 -11.67
CA TYR A 587 19.76 34.86 -12.04
C TYR A 587 19.57 34.84 -13.56
N SER A 588 18.65 34.01 -14.05
CA SER A 588 18.27 33.82 -15.45
C SER A 588 16.78 34.03 -15.63
N PHE A 589 16.45 34.96 -16.50
CA PHE A 589 15.07 35.26 -16.87
C PHE A 589 14.71 34.58 -18.18
N SER A 590 13.47 34.10 -18.28
CA SER A 590 12.96 33.40 -19.47
C SER A 590 11.69 34.02 -20.04
N PHE A 591 11.50 35.34 -19.89
CA PHE A 591 10.32 36.06 -20.36
C PHE A 591 10.10 35.99 -21.89
N THR A 592 11.11 35.61 -22.66
CA THR A 592 11.05 35.55 -24.13
C THR A 592 10.79 34.14 -24.66
N SER A 593 10.54 33.18 -23.76
CA SER A 593 10.34 31.76 -24.09
C SER A 593 8.93 31.29 -23.74
N GLY A 594 8.34 30.48 -24.63
CA GLY A 594 7.01 29.91 -24.40
C GLY A 594 5.92 30.97 -24.23
N ASN A 595 5.19 30.87 -23.11
CA ASN A 595 4.11 31.79 -22.71
C ASN A 595 4.53 32.78 -21.63
N HIS A 596 5.82 32.82 -21.23
CA HIS A 596 6.30 33.74 -20.21
C HIS A 596 6.28 35.20 -20.69
N PHE A 597 6.23 36.13 -19.73
CA PHE A 597 6.22 37.57 -20.03
C PHE A 597 6.55 38.42 -18.79
N LEU A 598 6.94 39.65 -19.05
CA LEU A 598 6.91 40.77 -18.12
C LEU A 598 5.99 41.84 -18.68
N ILE A 599 5.01 42.29 -17.91
CA ILE A 599 4.03 43.30 -18.32
C ILE A 599 4.04 44.44 -17.31
N ILE A 600 4.05 45.69 -17.81
CA ILE A 600 3.58 46.85 -17.03
C ILE A 600 2.14 47.10 -17.42
N ALA A 601 1.26 47.16 -16.44
CA ALA A 601 -0.17 47.35 -16.63
C ALA A 601 -0.69 48.54 -15.82
N LYS A 602 -1.73 49.19 -16.33
CA LYS A 602 -2.48 50.25 -15.64
C LYS A 602 -3.79 49.68 -15.10
N GLU A 603 -4.16 50.06 -13.89
CA GLU A 603 -5.47 49.69 -13.34
C GLU A 603 -6.61 50.38 -14.09
N GLU A 604 -7.65 49.62 -14.41
CA GLU A 604 -8.85 50.15 -15.05
C GLU A 604 -9.49 51.21 -14.13
N ASN A 605 -9.67 52.43 -14.64
CA ASN A 605 -10.23 53.59 -13.92
C ASN A 605 -9.39 54.16 -12.77
N ALA A 606 -8.10 53.82 -12.65
CA ALA A 606 -7.18 54.44 -11.69
C ALA A 606 -5.81 54.73 -12.32
N ASP A 607 -5.06 55.68 -11.72
CA ASP A 607 -3.70 56.01 -12.18
C ASP A 607 -2.61 55.18 -11.49
N ASN A 608 -2.95 53.96 -11.09
CA ASN A 608 -2.01 53.03 -10.47
C ASN A 608 -1.37 52.12 -11.53
N TYR A 609 -0.05 51.94 -11.43
CA TYR A 609 0.71 51.04 -12.29
C TYR A 609 1.08 49.76 -11.54
N TYR A 610 1.13 48.65 -12.27
CA TYR A 610 1.45 47.33 -11.73
C TYR A 610 2.48 46.65 -12.64
N LEU A 611 3.42 45.94 -12.01
CA LEU A 611 4.30 45.00 -12.67
C LEU A 611 3.68 43.61 -12.56
N VAL A 612 3.49 42.93 -13.68
CA VAL A 612 3.07 41.53 -13.74
C VAL A 612 4.20 40.69 -14.32
N LEU A 613 4.65 39.69 -13.56
CA LEU A 613 5.70 38.76 -13.96
C LEU A 613 5.12 37.35 -14.09
N HIS A 614 5.43 36.68 -15.19
CA HIS A 614 5.10 35.28 -15.40
C HIS A 614 6.32 34.55 -15.96
N SER A 615 7.00 33.77 -15.12
CA SER A 615 8.19 33.01 -15.51
C SER A 615 8.51 31.86 -14.55
N SER A 616 9.34 30.94 -15.03
CA SER A 616 9.96 29.86 -14.25
C SER A 616 11.43 30.11 -13.97
N ALA A 617 11.98 29.46 -12.95
CA ALA A 617 13.43 29.32 -12.75
C ALA A 617 14.08 28.56 -13.93
N ASN A 618 14.73 29.30 -14.83
CA ASN A 618 15.20 28.79 -16.12
C ASN A 618 16.56 28.07 -16.04
N GLU A 619 17.42 28.53 -15.12
CA GLU A 619 18.73 27.98 -14.73
C GLU A 619 18.64 26.48 -14.41
N LEU A 620 17.48 26.06 -13.92
CA LEU A 620 17.22 24.75 -13.36
C LEU A 620 16.21 23.97 -14.21
N LYS A 621 15.90 24.42 -15.44
CA LYS A 621 15.12 23.64 -16.41
C LYS A 621 15.99 22.75 -17.30
N ASN A 622 17.11 23.29 -17.79
CA ASN A 622 17.95 22.66 -18.81
C ASN A 622 19.37 22.33 -18.31
N SER A 623 19.57 22.24 -16.99
CA SER A 623 20.84 21.86 -16.38
C SER A 623 20.80 20.41 -15.89
N TYR A 624 21.97 19.88 -15.49
CA TYR A 624 22.07 18.57 -14.83
C TYR A 624 21.22 18.48 -13.55
N MET A 625 20.88 19.62 -12.93
CA MET A 625 20.00 19.70 -11.76
C MET A 625 18.55 20.01 -12.14
N GLY A 626 18.16 19.64 -13.37
CA GLY A 626 16.83 19.90 -13.88
C GLY A 626 15.74 19.07 -13.22
N LEU A 627 14.49 19.54 -13.29
CA LEU A 627 13.29 18.73 -13.00
C LEU A 627 12.55 18.27 -14.27
N TYR A 628 13.13 18.56 -15.45
CA TYR A 628 12.63 18.01 -16.71
C TYR A 628 13.27 16.66 -17.01
N PRO A 629 12.49 15.69 -17.49
CA PRO A 629 13.00 14.40 -17.93
C PRO A 629 13.74 14.51 -19.28
N VAL A 630 14.87 15.22 -19.28
CA VAL A 630 15.77 15.45 -20.41
C VAL A 630 16.97 14.51 -20.30
N GLU A 631 17.48 14.03 -21.43
CA GLU A 631 18.71 13.24 -21.49
C GLU A 631 19.89 13.99 -20.84
N GLY A 632 20.68 13.29 -20.02
CA GLY A 632 21.79 13.88 -19.28
C GLY A 632 21.42 14.54 -17.95
N ASN A 633 20.14 14.59 -17.59
CA ASN A 633 19.70 15.02 -16.25
C ASN A 633 20.04 13.96 -15.18
N TRP A 634 20.14 14.36 -13.90
CA TRP A 634 20.61 13.52 -12.78
C TRP A 634 19.82 12.22 -12.55
N TYR A 635 18.55 12.19 -12.97
CA TYR A 635 17.67 11.01 -12.89
C TYR A 635 17.29 10.39 -14.23
N SER A 636 17.95 10.78 -15.33
CA SER A 636 17.59 10.39 -16.70
C SER A 636 17.58 8.87 -16.95
N ASP A 637 18.26 8.08 -16.12
CA ASP A 637 18.31 6.62 -16.18
C ASP A 637 17.72 5.93 -14.92
N ARG A 638 17.07 6.68 -14.03
CA ARG A 638 16.63 6.17 -12.71
C ARG A 638 15.13 5.96 -12.58
N TYR A 639 14.33 6.48 -13.50
CA TYR A 639 12.88 6.37 -13.44
C TYR A 639 12.38 4.96 -13.74
N LYS A 640 11.20 4.66 -13.21
CA LYS A 640 10.45 3.42 -13.47
C LYS A 640 9.33 3.67 -14.47
N ILE A 641 8.89 2.62 -15.14
CA ILE A 641 7.81 2.67 -16.13
C ILE A 641 6.69 1.72 -15.71
N GLN A 642 5.48 2.24 -15.62
CA GLN A 642 4.24 1.47 -15.59
C GLN A 642 3.67 1.45 -17.02
N PRO A 643 3.68 0.30 -17.72
CA PRO A 643 3.08 0.20 -19.04
C PRO A 643 1.55 0.26 -18.92
N GLY A 644 0.90 0.83 -19.93
CA GLY A 644 -0.55 0.84 -20.12
C GLY A 644 -0.93 0.30 -21.50
N GLU A 645 -2.23 0.28 -21.78
CA GLU A 645 -2.76 -0.17 -23.07
C GLU A 645 -2.47 0.83 -24.19
N ASN A 646 -2.45 0.37 -25.45
CA ASN A 646 -2.29 1.21 -26.64
C ASN A 646 -1.05 2.12 -26.62
N GLY A 647 0.06 1.60 -26.07
CA GLY A 647 1.33 2.33 -25.96
C GLY A 647 1.36 3.39 -24.87
N ARG A 648 0.28 3.57 -24.10
CA ARG A 648 0.26 4.45 -22.92
C ARG A 648 1.27 3.95 -21.89
N TYR A 649 1.79 4.87 -21.10
CA TYR A 649 2.72 4.56 -20.03
C TYR A 649 2.67 5.64 -18.96
N PHE A 650 3.22 5.32 -17.80
CA PHE A 650 3.40 6.26 -16.71
C PHE A 650 4.82 6.12 -16.14
N ARG A 651 5.56 7.24 -16.10
CA ARG A 651 6.94 7.27 -15.58
C ARG A 651 7.04 7.98 -14.24
N TYR A 652 7.79 7.38 -13.33
CA TYR A 652 7.94 7.91 -11.97
C TYR A 652 9.30 7.64 -11.35
N LEU A 653 9.70 8.49 -10.41
CA LEU A 653 10.77 8.23 -9.45
C LEU A 653 10.18 7.66 -8.17
N LYS A 654 11.00 6.95 -7.39
CA LYS A 654 10.64 6.44 -6.07
C LYS A 654 11.80 6.51 -5.09
N ASP A 655 11.52 6.34 -3.80
CA ASP A 655 12.52 6.31 -2.72
C ASP A 655 13.39 7.59 -2.72
N ALA A 656 14.69 7.46 -2.43
CA ALA A 656 15.64 8.57 -2.32
C ALA A 656 15.71 9.47 -3.58
N ASP A 657 15.50 8.91 -4.77
CA ASP A 657 15.46 9.73 -6.00
C ASP A 657 14.18 10.59 -6.03
N ALA A 658 13.04 10.09 -5.55
CA ALA A 658 11.85 10.92 -5.39
C ALA A 658 12.03 11.98 -4.29
N SER A 659 12.57 11.61 -3.12
CA SER A 659 12.83 12.54 -2.02
C SER A 659 13.72 13.71 -2.46
N ASN A 660 14.78 13.42 -3.22
CA ASN A 660 15.67 14.45 -3.74
C ASN A 660 14.96 15.36 -4.74
N PHE A 661 14.12 14.81 -5.63
CA PHE A 661 13.32 15.60 -6.57
C PHE A 661 12.38 16.56 -5.84
N ILE A 662 11.67 16.08 -4.82
CA ILE A 662 10.74 16.87 -4.00
C ILE A 662 11.48 18.02 -3.31
N ALA A 663 12.61 17.72 -2.65
CA ALA A 663 13.43 18.74 -1.99
C ALA A 663 13.91 19.82 -2.96
N MET A 664 14.32 19.44 -4.18
CA MET A 664 14.70 20.39 -5.22
C MET A 664 13.52 21.26 -5.68
N ALA A 665 12.34 20.68 -5.89
CA ALA A 665 11.13 21.42 -6.28
C ALA A 665 10.80 22.52 -5.26
N HIS A 666 10.76 22.18 -3.96
CA HIS A 666 10.49 23.15 -2.89
C HIS A 666 11.56 24.24 -2.77
N ASN A 667 12.83 23.90 -3.00
CA ASN A 667 13.90 24.90 -3.01
C ASN A 667 13.73 25.88 -4.18
N PHE A 668 13.30 25.40 -5.34
CA PHE A 668 13.11 26.23 -6.53
C PHE A 668 11.94 27.20 -6.39
N GLU A 669 10.93 26.87 -5.59
CA GLU A 669 9.82 27.78 -5.24
C GLU A 669 10.35 29.06 -4.61
N ARG A 670 11.08 28.92 -3.50
CA ARG A 670 11.69 30.05 -2.79
C ARG A 670 12.63 30.85 -3.69
N TYR A 671 13.42 30.15 -4.50
CA TYR A 671 14.34 30.78 -5.43
C TYR A 671 13.61 31.64 -6.47
N ASN A 672 12.54 31.12 -7.09
CA ASN A 672 11.80 31.87 -8.11
C ASN A 672 11.02 33.06 -7.50
N GLU A 673 10.50 32.94 -6.28
CA GLU A 673 9.92 34.09 -5.56
C GLU A 673 10.95 35.20 -5.33
N GLN A 674 12.18 34.85 -4.94
CA GLN A 674 13.26 35.82 -4.72
C GLN A 674 13.63 36.56 -6.00
N ILE A 675 13.74 35.85 -7.13
CA ILE A 675 14.03 36.46 -8.44
C ILE A 675 12.94 37.47 -8.82
N HIS A 676 11.67 37.08 -8.69
CA HIS A 676 10.54 37.96 -8.99
C HIS A 676 10.53 39.21 -8.10
N ARG A 677 10.77 39.06 -6.79
CA ARG A 677 10.86 40.19 -5.85
C ARG A 677 12.04 41.10 -6.18
N TRP A 678 13.21 40.54 -6.48
CA TRP A 678 14.40 41.31 -6.81
C TRP A 678 14.17 42.20 -8.03
N LEU A 679 13.62 41.64 -9.11
CA LEU A 679 13.34 42.41 -10.33
C LEU A 679 12.28 43.50 -10.09
N ALA A 680 11.25 43.19 -9.31
CA ALA A 680 10.23 44.16 -8.93
C ALA A 680 10.84 45.34 -8.14
N LEU A 681 11.79 45.09 -7.23
CA LEU A 681 12.50 46.15 -6.50
C LEU A 681 13.31 47.04 -7.45
N GLN A 682 14.02 46.46 -8.42
CA GLN A 682 14.79 47.26 -9.39
C GLN A 682 13.89 48.21 -10.19
N ILE A 683 12.73 47.71 -10.64
CA ILE A 683 11.75 48.49 -11.42
C ILE A 683 11.05 49.56 -10.55
N ASN A 684 10.89 49.30 -9.26
CA ASN A 684 10.27 50.22 -8.29
C ASN A 684 11.28 51.09 -7.53
N ASN A 685 12.44 51.38 -8.14
CA ASN A 685 13.51 52.23 -7.58
C ASN A 685 13.95 51.82 -6.16
N GLN A 686 14.16 50.51 -5.93
CA GLN A 686 14.55 49.89 -4.66
C GLN A 686 13.56 50.05 -3.51
N ARG A 687 12.34 50.58 -3.73
CA ARG A 687 11.33 50.63 -2.67
C ARG A 687 10.74 49.25 -2.44
N GLU A 688 10.78 48.80 -1.19
CA GLU A 688 10.17 47.55 -0.75
C GLU A 688 8.64 47.54 -0.90
N PHE A 689 8.09 46.34 -1.13
CA PHE A 689 6.66 46.10 -1.24
C PHE A 689 6.13 45.51 0.06
N SER A 690 5.05 46.08 0.58
CA SER A 690 4.27 45.43 1.63
C SER A 690 3.56 44.18 1.09
N SER A 691 3.11 43.30 2.00
CA SER A 691 2.33 42.11 1.63
C SER A 691 1.04 42.45 0.85
N ALA A 692 0.41 43.59 1.15
CA ALA A 692 -0.78 44.06 0.44
C ALA A 692 -0.49 44.59 -0.97
N GLU A 693 0.77 44.94 -1.27
CA GLU A 693 1.21 45.46 -2.57
C GLU A 693 1.79 44.39 -3.50
N SER A 694 1.92 43.13 -3.02
CA SER A 694 2.49 42.03 -3.78
C SER A 694 1.62 40.76 -3.73
N ILE A 695 1.35 40.19 -4.89
CA ILE A 695 0.78 38.85 -5.03
C ILE A 695 1.86 38.00 -5.69
N ILE A 696 2.20 36.85 -5.12
CA ILE A 696 3.15 35.90 -5.69
C ILE A 696 2.54 34.51 -5.52
N LYS A 697 2.29 33.82 -6.64
CA LYS A 697 1.58 32.54 -6.66
C LYS A 697 2.18 31.59 -7.69
N HIS A 698 2.52 30.40 -7.25
CA HIS A 698 3.00 29.33 -8.13
C HIS A 698 1.82 28.61 -8.80
N HIS A 699 2.01 28.16 -10.05
CA HIS A 699 0.97 27.42 -10.79
C HIS A 699 1.54 26.27 -11.64
N TYR A 700 2.84 26.01 -11.56
CA TYR A 700 3.48 24.78 -12.02
C TYR A 700 4.49 24.31 -10.98
N TYR A 701 4.05 23.68 -9.90
CA TYR A 701 4.89 23.41 -8.73
C TYR A 701 4.36 22.22 -7.91
N MET A 702 4.99 21.93 -6.77
CA MET A 702 4.55 20.88 -5.84
C MET A 702 3.94 21.52 -4.58
N PRO A 703 2.60 21.69 -4.50
CA PRO A 703 1.98 22.29 -3.31
C PRO A 703 2.29 21.55 -2.00
N THR A 704 2.52 20.24 -2.08
CA THR A 704 2.96 19.35 -1.01
C THR A 704 3.89 18.29 -1.63
N ASP A 705 4.52 17.45 -0.79
CA ASP A 705 5.39 16.36 -1.24
C ASP A 705 4.66 15.32 -2.08
N SER A 706 3.33 15.30 -1.99
CA SER A 706 2.43 14.36 -2.63
C SER A 706 1.38 15.03 -3.54
N SER A 707 1.67 16.24 -4.04
CA SER A 707 0.82 16.91 -5.00
C SER A 707 1.60 17.73 -6.04
N ILE A 708 1.00 17.91 -7.22
CA ILE A 708 1.54 18.73 -8.30
C ILE A 708 0.41 19.55 -8.92
N ALA A 709 0.60 20.86 -9.01
CA ALA A 709 -0.26 21.75 -9.78
C ALA A 709 0.37 22.00 -11.16
N ILE A 710 -0.42 21.92 -12.23
CA ILE A 710 0.03 22.08 -13.62
C ILE A 710 -0.87 23.10 -14.31
N GLY A 711 -0.41 24.34 -14.46
CA GLY A 711 -1.19 25.42 -15.06
C GLY A 711 -2.40 25.84 -14.21
N SER A 712 -2.34 25.68 -12.90
CA SER A 712 -3.45 26.04 -12.01
C SER A 712 -2.90 26.45 -10.65
N PHE A 713 -3.61 27.36 -9.97
CA PHE A 713 -3.34 27.69 -8.58
C PHE A 713 -4.09 26.72 -7.66
N ALA A 714 -3.47 26.37 -6.53
CA ALA A 714 -4.05 25.57 -5.46
C ALA A 714 -4.08 26.42 -4.19
N GLU A 715 -5.14 27.21 -4.01
CA GLU A 715 -5.21 28.26 -2.98
C GLU A 715 -6.54 28.23 -2.23
N PRO A 716 -6.58 28.61 -0.94
CA PRO A 716 -7.82 28.60 -0.16
C PRO A 716 -8.78 29.71 -0.61
N SER A 717 -10.06 29.54 -0.30
CA SER A 717 -11.09 30.57 -0.47
C SER A 717 -10.67 31.92 0.13
N GLY A 718 -11.11 33.02 -0.49
CA GLY A 718 -10.74 34.39 -0.12
C GLY A 718 -9.41 34.87 -0.70
N THR A 719 -8.54 33.97 -1.18
CA THR A 719 -7.25 34.35 -1.79
C THR A 719 -7.44 35.05 -3.13
N ILE A 720 -6.59 36.05 -3.42
CA ILE A 720 -6.54 36.73 -4.72
C ILE A 720 -5.44 36.12 -5.58
N VAL A 721 -5.78 35.76 -6.81
CA VAL A 721 -4.86 35.20 -7.82
C VAL A 721 -5.01 35.92 -9.17
N PRO A 722 -3.94 36.06 -9.97
CA PRO A 722 -4.04 36.64 -11.31
C PRO A 722 -4.52 35.61 -12.34
N ILE A 723 -5.53 35.93 -13.13
CA ILE A 723 -5.99 35.15 -14.28
C ILE A 723 -5.56 35.87 -15.56
N PHE A 724 -4.75 35.17 -16.37
CA PHE A 724 -4.22 35.70 -17.63
C PHE A 724 -5.15 35.46 -18.82
N SER A 725 -5.20 36.44 -19.72
CA SER A 725 -5.97 36.40 -20.96
C SER A 725 -5.05 36.31 -22.18
N ARG A 726 -5.62 36.44 -23.39
CA ARG A 726 -4.84 36.50 -24.64
C ARG A 726 -3.94 37.76 -24.67
N TYR A 727 -2.88 37.72 -25.49
CA TYR A 727 -1.99 38.87 -25.75
C TYR A 727 -2.79 40.16 -25.98
N LYS A 728 -2.35 41.26 -25.35
CA LYS A 728 -2.99 42.60 -25.33
C LYS A 728 -4.34 42.71 -24.60
N LYS A 729 -4.92 41.64 -24.06
CA LYS A 729 -6.16 41.71 -23.26
C LYS A 729 -5.86 41.96 -21.78
N PRO A 730 -6.85 42.43 -21.00
CA PRO A 730 -6.68 42.71 -19.58
C PRO A 730 -6.27 41.48 -18.77
N ILE A 731 -5.51 41.69 -17.70
CA ILE A 731 -5.22 40.70 -16.67
C ILE A 731 -6.19 40.94 -15.51
N TYR A 732 -6.76 39.86 -14.97
CA TYR A 732 -7.80 39.95 -13.95
C TYR A 732 -7.25 39.50 -12.60
N LEU A 733 -7.36 40.33 -11.57
CA LEU A 733 -7.15 39.87 -10.19
C LEU A 733 -8.46 39.30 -9.68
N PHE A 734 -8.48 38.00 -9.44
CA PHE A 734 -9.66 37.23 -9.07
C PHE A 734 -9.59 36.80 -7.62
N GLN A 735 -10.61 37.13 -6.84
CA GLN A 735 -10.78 36.65 -5.48
C GLN A 735 -11.63 35.39 -5.48
N ILE A 736 -11.11 34.32 -4.89
CA ILE A 736 -11.75 33.00 -4.82
C ILE A 736 -12.95 33.06 -3.86
N GLY A 737 -14.13 32.63 -4.30
CA GLY A 737 -15.32 32.55 -3.46
C GLY A 737 -15.32 31.37 -2.48
N ASP A 738 -16.17 31.43 -1.46
CA ASP A 738 -16.28 30.36 -0.45
C ASP A 738 -16.99 29.11 -0.97
N ASP A 739 -17.97 29.29 -1.86
CA ASP A 739 -18.75 28.23 -2.50
C ASP A 739 -18.05 27.68 -3.75
N ASN A 740 -16.81 27.22 -3.57
CA ASN A 740 -16.09 26.41 -4.54
C ASN A 740 -15.95 24.99 -3.99
N TRP A 741 -15.83 24.02 -4.89
CA TRP A 741 -15.40 22.69 -4.49
C TRP A 741 -13.93 22.78 -4.04
N LYS A 742 -13.55 21.91 -3.11
CA LYS A 742 -12.24 21.96 -2.47
C LYS A 742 -11.58 20.60 -2.49
N VAL A 743 -10.26 20.60 -2.45
CA VAL A 743 -9.43 19.43 -2.26
C VAL A 743 -8.63 19.64 -0.99
N ASN A 744 -8.66 18.68 -0.07
CA ASN A 744 -7.72 18.69 1.03
C ASN A 744 -6.37 18.15 0.56
N LEU A 745 -5.30 18.94 0.64
CA LEU A 745 -3.94 18.50 0.29
C LEU A 745 -3.14 17.99 1.51
N GLY A 746 -3.75 17.93 2.68
CA GLY A 746 -3.12 17.59 3.95
C GLY A 746 -2.20 18.71 4.47
N GLU A 747 -1.49 18.37 5.56
CA GLU A 747 -0.40 19.18 6.12
C GLU A 747 -0.77 20.65 6.42
N LYS A 748 0.15 21.59 6.13
CA LYS A 748 -0.02 23.05 6.30
C LYS A 748 -0.89 23.69 5.22
N LYS A 749 -1.14 23.02 4.09
CA LYS A 749 -1.87 23.63 2.95
C LYS A 749 -3.38 23.52 3.14
N GLY A 750 -3.87 22.40 3.69
CA GLY A 750 -5.27 22.19 4.02
C GLY A 750 -6.20 22.19 2.80
N ASN A 751 -7.41 22.72 2.96
CA ASN A 751 -8.43 22.77 1.92
C ASN A 751 -8.17 23.91 0.91
N VAL A 752 -8.00 23.54 -0.37
CA VAL A 752 -7.71 24.46 -1.47
C VAL A 752 -8.71 24.34 -2.60
N CYS A 753 -8.91 25.44 -3.34
CA CYS A 753 -9.61 25.48 -4.61
C CYS A 753 -8.61 25.40 -5.77
N VAL A 754 -8.99 24.73 -6.86
CA VAL A 754 -8.18 24.68 -8.09
C VAL A 754 -8.66 25.78 -9.03
N ILE A 755 -7.81 26.78 -9.25
CA ILE A 755 -8.16 27.98 -10.02
C ILE A 755 -7.30 28.07 -11.28
N PRO A 756 -7.87 28.36 -12.46
CA PRO A 756 -7.10 28.51 -13.69
C PRO A 756 -6.10 29.65 -13.59
N HIS A 757 -4.90 29.46 -14.14
CA HIS A 757 -3.91 30.53 -14.24
C HIS A 757 -4.18 31.46 -15.45
N GLY A 758 -4.99 31.01 -16.41
CA GLY A 758 -5.41 31.81 -17.55
C GLY A 758 -6.53 31.14 -18.35
N TRP A 759 -6.76 31.57 -19.58
CA TRP A 759 -7.85 31.04 -20.43
C TRP A 759 -7.56 29.67 -21.07
N GLY A 760 -6.35 29.15 -20.94
CA GLY A 760 -5.95 27.83 -21.46
C GLY A 760 -5.77 27.79 -22.98
N GLN A 761 -5.16 26.70 -23.45
CA GLN A 761 -4.88 26.46 -24.86
C GLN A 761 -5.79 25.36 -25.42
N LYS A 762 -6.29 25.56 -26.63
CA LYS A 762 -7.17 24.61 -27.33
C LYS A 762 -6.60 24.20 -28.68
N ILE A 763 -7.02 23.00 -29.11
CA ILE A 763 -6.85 22.48 -30.46
C ILE A 763 -8.17 21.77 -30.79
N ASP A 764 -9.08 22.47 -31.45
CA ASP A 764 -10.45 21.96 -31.69
C ASP A 764 -10.51 20.92 -32.81
N THR A 765 -9.43 20.74 -33.56
CA THR A 765 -9.36 19.79 -34.67
C THR A 765 -8.92 18.38 -34.26
N VAL A 766 -8.50 18.16 -33.01
CA VAL A 766 -8.05 16.84 -32.54
C VAL A 766 -9.23 16.02 -32.04
N ASP A 767 -9.39 14.79 -32.54
CA ASP A 767 -10.39 13.82 -32.09
C ASP A 767 -9.84 12.78 -31.11
N SER A 768 -8.57 12.40 -31.25
CA SER A 768 -7.95 11.42 -30.35
C SER A 768 -6.44 11.56 -30.25
N ILE A 769 -5.89 11.02 -29.16
CA ILE A 769 -4.46 11.04 -28.83
C ILE A 769 -4.00 9.60 -28.60
N LEU A 770 -2.99 9.16 -29.34
CA LEU A 770 -2.46 7.80 -29.29
C LEU A 770 -0.93 7.82 -29.15
N ILE A 771 -0.36 6.73 -28.65
CA ILE A 771 1.10 6.53 -28.63
C ILE A 771 1.45 5.35 -29.52
N LYS A 772 2.24 5.60 -30.56
CA LYS A 772 2.73 4.58 -31.50
C LYS A 772 4.25 4.54 -31.46
N GLY A 773 4.80 3.51 -30.81
CA GLY A 773 6.24 3.39 -30.62
C GLY A 773 6.82 4.59 -29.87
N LYS A 774 7.67 5.38 -30.53
CA LYS A 774 8.30 6.58 -29.97
C LYS A 774 7.55 7.88 -30.29
N ASN A 775 6.39 7.81 -30.95
CA ASN A 775 5.65 8.99 -31.40
C ASN A 775 4.34 9.18 -30.63
N LEU A 776 4.01 10.44 -30.38
CA LEU A 776 2.67 10.88 -30.01
C LEU A 776 1.92 11.20 -31.30
N VAL A 777 0.74 10.60 -31.46
CA VAL A 777 -0.08 10.67 -32.67
C VAL A 777 -1.40 11.33 -32.32
N PHE A 778 -1.75 12.37 -33.05
CA PHE A 778 -3.03 13.05 -33.00
C PHE A 778 -3.82 12.66 -34.23
N THR A 779 -5.03 12.14 -34.03
CA THR A 779 -5.99 11.97 -35.12
C THR A 779 -6.83 13.24 -35.19
N MET A 780 -6.80 13.92 -36.33
CA MET A 780 -7.59 15.11 -36.57
C MET A 780 -9.01 14.73 -37.04
N ASN A 781 -9.94 15.68 -36.94
CA ASN A 781 -11.34 15.52 -37.32
C ASN A 781 -11.58 15.26 -38.81
N ASP A 782 -10.63 15.64 -39.67
CA ASP A 782 -10.62 15.32 -41.10
C ASP A 782 -10.00 13.93 -41.40
N GLY A 783 -9.63 13.18 -40.36
CA GLY A 783 -8.99 11.88 -40.45
C GLY A 783 -7.47 11.92 -40.67
N THR A 784 -6.87 13.11 -40.77
CA THR A 784 -5.41 13.24 -40.90
C THR A 784 -4.70 12.84 -39.60
N LEU A 785 -3.48 12.30 -39.75
CA LEU A 785 -2.63 11.93 -38.62
C LEU A 785 -1.49 12.93 -38.50
N TRP A 786 -1.36 13.56 -37.34
CA TRP A 786 -0.20 14.37 -37.00
C TRP A 786 0.64 13.64 -35.97
N GLU A 787 1.88 13.33 -36.33
CA GLU A 787 2.79 12.56 -35.49
C GLU A 787 4.03 13.37 -35.12
N LYS A 788 4.47 13.24 -33.87
CA LYS A 788 5.73 13.84 -33.39
C LYS A 788 6.44 12.91 -32.43
N GLU A 789 7.77 12.84 -32.54
CA GLU A 789 8.59 12.07 -31.62
C GLU A 789 8.46 12.58 -30.17
N ILE A 790 8.35 11.65 -29.23
CA ILE A 790 8.20 11.91 -27.80
C ILE A 790 9.55 12.29 -27.22
N THR A 791 9.82 13.59 -27.17
CA THR A 791 11.00 14.16 -26.50
C THR A 791 10.65 15.43 -25.74
N SER A 792 11.44 15.76 -24.72
CA SER A 792 11.26 16.98 -23.92
C SER A 792 11.57 18.26 -24.70
N ARG A 793 12.27 18.14 -25.84
CA ARG A 793 12.61 19.25 -26.74
C ARG A 793 11.47 19.55 -27.71
N ASN A 794 10.71 18.53 -28.13
CA ASN A 794 9.60 18.72 -29.06
C ASN A 794 8.43 19.46 -28.43
N ARG A 795 7.72 20.21 -29.29
CA ARG A 795 6.57 21.03 -28.93
C ARG A 795 5.36 20.64 -29.76
N ILE A 796 4.16 20.88 -29.22
CA ILE A 796 2.91 20.79 -29.96
C ILE A 796 2.76 22.13 -30.69
N ASP A 797 3.21 22.15 -31.95
CA ASP A 797 3.32 23.34 -32.81
C ASP A 797 2.40 23.29 -34.04
N CYS A 798 1.27 22.58 -33.95
CA CYS A 798 0.27 22.54 -35.03
C CYS A 798 -0.38 23.93 -35.27
N ILE A 799 -0.78 24.18 -36.52
CA ILE A 799 -1.35 25.46 -36.99
C ILE A 799 -2.60 25.87 -36.19
N ASP A 800 -3.39 24.90 -35.73
CA ASP A 800 -4.67 25.16 -35.05
C ASP A 800 -4.53 25.38 -33.54
N LYS A 801 -3.32 25.35 -32.99
CA LYS A 801 -3.13 25.54 -31.55
C LYS A 801 -3.21 27.02 -31.20
N GLU A 802 -4.22 27.38 -30.42
CA GLU A 802 -4.41 28.75 -29.94
C GLU A 802 -4.78 28.84 -28.46
N VAL A 803 -4.66 30.05 -27.89
CA VAL A 803 -5.24 30.37 -26.58
C VAL A 803 -6.73 30.64 -26.79
N ARG A 804 -7.58 30.11 -25.90
CA ARG A 804 -9.03 30.40 -25.94
C ARG A 804 -9.29 31.89 -25.91
N ASP A 805 -10.36 32.31 -26.57
CA ASP A 805 -10.67 33.73 -26.70
C ASP A 805 -12.08 34.04 -26.20
N PHE A 806 -12.15 34.96 -25.24
CA PHE A 806 -13.38 35.45 -24.63
C PHE A 806 -13.43 36.97 -24.77
N HIS A 807 -14.62 37.56 -24.78
CA HIS A 807 -14.82 39.00 -24.79
C HIS A 807 -14.08 39.67 -23.62
N ASP A 808 -14.34 39.19 -22.41
CA ASP A 808 -13.68 39.64 -21.18
C ASP A 808 -13.60 38.52 -20.13
N GLY A 809 -13.06 38.84 -18.96
CA GLY A 809 -12.96 37.90 -17.84
C GLY A 809 -14.31 37.52 -17.23
N ASN A 810 -15.34 38.35 -17.37
CA ASN A 810 -16.67 38.03 -16.85
C ASN A 810 -17.35 36.95 -17.69
N GLU A 811 -17.23 37.01 -19.01
CA GLU A 811 -17.73 35.97 -19.90
C GLU A 811 -17.07 34.63 -19.58
N PHE A 812 -15.74 34.61 -19.45
CA PHE A 812 -14.98 33.41 -19.06
C PHE A 812 -15.50 32.80 -17.75
N LEU A 813 -15.67 33.61 -16.71
CA LEU A 813 -16.18 33.16 -15.40
C LEU A 813 -17.67 32.76 -15.45
N LYS A 814 -18.48 33.42 -16.28
CA LYS A 814 -19.90 33.08 -16.45
C LYS A 814 -20.05 31.68 -17.06
N ILE A 815 -19.30 31.39 -18.12
CA ILE A 815 -19.28 30.07 -18.75
C ILE A 815 -18.79 29.02 -17.74
N GLY A 816 -17.68 29.28 -17.06
CA GLY A 816 -17.09 28.38 -16.08
C GLY A 816 -17.70 28.39 -14.68
N SER A 817 -18.84 29.05 -14.47
CA SER A 817 -19.42 29.34 -13.14
C SER A 817 -19.83 28.12 -12.33
N ARG A 818 -19.92 26.95 -12.98
CA ARG A 818 -20.11 25.66 -12.29
C ARG A 818 -18.83 25.21 -11.60
N MET A 819 -17.67 25.43 -12.21
CA MET A 819 -16.36 24.97 -11.71
C MET A 819 -15.68 25.99 -10.81
N VAL A 820 -15.77 27.28 -11.13
CA VAL A 820 -15.06 28.34 -10.41
C VAL A 820 -16.02 29.48 -10.07
N ARG A 821 -16.09 29.83 -8.80
CA ARG A 821 -16.90 30.94 -8.25
C ARG A 821 -16.04 31.95 -7.52
N GLY A 822 -16.41 33.22 -7.60
CA GLY A 822 -15.66 34.32 -7.01
C GLY A 822 -15.92 35.62 -7.76
N SER A 823 -15.03 36.59 -7.58
CA SER A 823 -15.20 37.92 -8.18
C SER A 823 -13.89 38.50 -8.69
N ILE A 824 -13.94 39.18 -9.83
CA ILE A 824 -12.84 40.01 -10.31
C ILE A 824 -12.81 41.27 -9.45
N VAL A 825 -11.75 41.45 -8.67
CA VAL A 825 -11.57 42.62 -7.80
C VAL A 825 -10.78 43.74 -8.47
N LYS A 826 -10.03 43.43 -9.52
CA LYS A 826 -9.26 44.43 -10.28
C LYS A 826 -9.02 43.97 -11.72
N ARG A 827 -9.00 44.94 -12.64
CA ARG A 827 -8.59 44.73 -14.04
C ARG A 827 -7.33 45.55 -14.33
N LEU A 828 -6.34 44.89 -14.91
CA LEU A 828 -5.05 45.47 -15.24
C LEU A 828 -4.91 45.49 -16.76
N ILE A 829 -4.88 46.68 -17.36
CA ILE A 829 -4.75 46.91 -18.80
C ILE A 829 -3.27 46.95 -19.16
N PRO A 830 -2.75 46.03 -19.98
CA PRO A 830 -1.35 46.06 -20.40
C PRO A 830 -1.02 47.37 -21.14
N VAL A 831 0.04 48.04 -20.71
CA VAL A 831 0.57 49.26 -21.36
C VAL A 831 1.98 49.08 -21.90
N PHE A 832 2.69 48.04 -21.44
CA PHE A 832 3.97 47.61 -21.99
C PHE A 832 4.15 46.09 -21.77
N GLU A 833 4.76 45.40 -22.73
CA GLU A 833 5.05 43.96 -22.64
C GLU A 833 6.44 43.62 -23.16
N TYR A 834 7.21 42.89 -22.35
CA TYR A 834 8.45 42.23 -22.73
C TYR A 834 8.19 40.73 -22.81
N SER A 835 8.07 40.21 -24.03
CA SER A 835 7.79 38.80 -24.28
C SER A 835 8.24 38.35 -25.68
N LYS A 836 8.05 37.06 -25.99
CA LYS A 836 8.23 36.53 -27.35
C LYS A 836 7.39 37.27 -28.40
N ASN A 837 6.21 37.78 -28.03
CA ASN A 837 5.28 38.44 -28.95
C ASN A 837 5.77 39.83 -29.38
N THR A 838 6.52 40.53 -28.51
CA THR A 838 7.02 41.88 -28.80
C THR A 838 8.42 41.88 -29.43
N ILE A 839 9.24 40.87 -29.14
CA ILE A 839 10.61 40.78 -29.69
C ILE A 839 10.64 40.31 -31.15
N ARG A 840 9.72 39.44 -31.57
CA ARG A 840 9.63 39.00 -32.97
C ARG A 840 9.31 40.14 -33.95
N GLY A 841 8.73 41.25 -33.48
CA GLY A 841 8.42 42.42 -34.31
C GLY A 841 9.56 43.41 -34.53
N LYS A 842 10.74 43.21 -33.91
CA LYS A 842 11.93 44.07 -34.05
C LYS A 842 13.02 43.49 -34.95
N ILE A 843 12.85 42.27 -35.45
CA ILE A 843 13.72 41.67 -36.48
C ILE A 843 12.89 41.59 -37.76
N SER A 844 12.71 42.74 -38.42
CA SER A 844 12.26 42.84 -39.81
C SER A 844 13.03 43.95 -40.50
#